data_AF-A0A7I7QQ67-F1
#
_entry.id   AF-A0A7I7QQ67-F1
#
_cell.length_a   1.000
_cell.length_b   1.000
_cell.length_c   1.000
_cell.angle_alpha   90.00
_cell.angle_beta   90.00
_cell.angle_gamma   90.00
#
_symmetry.space_group_name_H-M   'P 1'
#
loop_
_entity.id
_entity.type
_entity.pdbx_description
1 polymer ?
#
loop_
_entity_poly.entity_id
_entity_poly.type
_entity_poly.pdbx_seq_one_letter_code
_entity_poly.pdbx_strand_id
1 'polypeptide(L)'
;MYVTVDPPPTVPRDASTSPMARVLPVVMLIAAGGMALLYFGSGTGGRGPTMLLFPVMMMVSVLGSFAYGMRGARRAADLDAARRRYLRYLDSLDEMVAREAADQHRSMHADHPEPAALWTVVGAQRAWERRRSDPNFGHVRIGVGPAPSTTRLVAPTTDSGEDVDPYSSAVAAQLIEHGSMLEDLPIVLDVTAHPVIAVDGDVETARATARALICQLAVHHHPDDVRVVAAVDDSTAAAWDWLKWLPHHRDENRIDAAGPVRMAHRRVRAAPPAGAAHVVVIRDGGEVTAVGPGATVLTVGSPGSLAVAHRIAVPGLDAVTDAMTEAESEACARRIASIDRGYGGRRLDHRWADLVGIGDPGSVDVVRTWSPRTRSARLRVPVGTDGEGDPVELDLKEAAHGGMGPHGLCIGATGSGKSELLRTLALGLVATHSPDALNLALIDFKGGATFRGFERLRHVAAVITNLSDEAHLVTRMRDALAGEMTRRQELLRAAGGFAGVADYDRARASGTALPPLPALLIVVDEFSELLAQQPDLAELFVAIGRLGRSLGMHLLLASQRLDEGRLRGLESHLSYRIALKTFSPAESRAVLGTSDAHELPGSPGAAYLKTADGRLTRFTAAYVSAAAARATPVPGDHGIDAPVPFVGRRVGMLRTEQAPTSNLSTLDVVVDRLAGRGRPAHLVWSPPLTVSPTVREVLDAVPGSAPLSVPIGVVDRPFHQRRDTLVADLSGTGGNVAVVGGPRAGKSTALQTLVQALAETHSPDQVQIYGLDFGGGSLGMTERLPHVGAVARGHDAELARRILARVTALVREREAARRRTGVAGDAEPHVFLVVDGWAAARRDLDGVDETVTALAGQGLAVGVHVVLSAARWADLRPALKDQLGTRIELRLGDPVESEMDRAKARMLAGRPAGRGITRDGNEFAIAVPDLDDATARAIASRHGGPCAPAVGTLPARVDADSLPRPTATVVPLGVGDEELSAEMVDFGAQPHLLILGDNGCGKTSVLRTVCRSVTEAGPAHLVIVDPRRTLLAAVPDEHVTYAATADAARARLTDLAAVLRDRLPGPDVTQRQLRERSWWTGPQAWLVVDDYDLVSEAAGGNPLVVLADLLPHAGDVGLHVVLARRSGGAARAMFDPVLGRLRDLGAMGLVMSARPDDGPLFGSLRPTPQLPGRGTLIRRGLGDLLVQVAWTEP
;
A
#
# COMPACT_ATOMS: atom_id res chain seq x y z
N MET A 1 -27.79 52.52 41.19
CA MET A 1 -29.00 52.51 42.03
C MET A 1 -29.77 53.81 41.77
N TYR A 2 -31.10 53.76 41.64
CA TYR A 2 -31.91 54.98 41.53
C TYR A 2 -32.63 55.19 42.86
N VAL A 3 -32.43 56.34 43.51
CA VAL A 3 -33.09 56.70 44.76
C VAL A 3 -33.98 57.90 44.47
N THR A 4 -35.29 57.69 44.50
CA THR A 4 -36.26 58.78 44.31
C THR A 4 -36.35 59.58 45.61
N VAL A 5 -36.10 60.89 45.53
CA VAL A 5 -36.19 61.80 46.68
C VAL A 5 -37.67 62.13 46.93
N ASP A 6 -38.12 62.06 48.19
CA ASP A 6 -39.52 62.37 48.55
C ASP A 6 -39.88 63.85 48.25
N PRO A 7 -41.14 64.16 47.91
CA PRO A 7 -41.57 65.52 47.64
C PRO A 7 -41.45 66.40 48.90
N PRO A 8 -41.06 67.69 48.77
CA PRO A 8 -40.97 68.59 49.92
C PRO A 8 -42.36 68.91 50.51
N PRO A 9 -42.45 69.37 51.77
CA PRO A 9 -43.73 69.63 52.42
C PRO A 9 -44.53 70.74 51.73
N THR A 10 -45.85 70.56 51.65
CA THR A 10 -46.78 71.50 50.99
C THR A 10 -47.22 72.63 51.93
N VAL A 11 -47.38 73.83 51.37
CA VAL A 11 -47.83 75.03 52.07
C VAL A 11 -49.36 75.14 51.98
N PRO A 12 -50.10 75.21 53.10
CA PRO A 12 -51.56 75.39 53.06
C PRO A 12 -51.95 76.78 52.51
N ARG A 13 -52.92 76.84 51.59
CA ARG A 13 -53.43 78.11 51.04
C ARG A 13 -54.21 78.92 52.09
N ASP A 14 -53.82 80.18 52.29
CA ASP A 14 -54.53 81.11 53.16
C ASP A 14 -55.89 81.54 52.55
N ALA A 15 -56.98 81.35 53.29
CA ALA A 15 -58.26 81.96 52.96
C ALA A 15 -58.18 83.48 53.21
N SER A 16 -58.32 84.27 52.15
CA SER A 16 -58.21 85.73 52.18
C SER A 16 -59.23 86.35 53.14
N THR A 17 -58.76 86.86 54.28
CA THR A 17 -59.53 87.73 55.16
C THR A 17 -59.40 89.17 54.66
N SER A 18 -60.53 89.83 54.37
CA SER A 18 -60.55 91.17 53.78
C SER A 18 -59.83 92.20 54.66
N PRO A 19 -59.07 93.15 54.08
CA PRO A 19 -58.26 94.12 54.83
C PRO A 19 -59.10 95.00 55.77
N MET A 20 -60.40 95.13 55.49
CA MET A 20 -61.34 95.90 56.32
C MET A 20 -61.52 95.30 57.72
N ALA A 21 -61.42 93.97 57.86
CA ALA A 21 -61.57 93.30 59.16
C ALA A 21 -60.38 93.49 60.11
N ARG A 22 -59.19 93.84 59.59
CA ARG A 22 -57.98 94.09 60.42
C ARG A 22 -57.88 95.53 60.93
N VAL A 23 -58.55 96.47 60.26
CA VAL A 23 -58.44 97.91 60.55
C VAL A 23 -59.55 98.39 61.51
N LEU A 24 -60.69 97.70 61.55
CA LEU A 24 -61.84 98.06 62.40
C LEU A 24 -61.51 98.27 63.90
N PRO A 25 -60.66 97.44 64.55
CA PRO A 25 -60.30 97.64 65.96
C PRO A 25 -59.44 98.89 66.17
N VAL A 26 -58.56 99.22 65.21
CA VAL A 26 -57.65 100.38 65.26
C VAL A 26 -58.42 101.68 65.04
N VAL A 27 -59.39 101.69 64.11
CA VAL A 27 -60.27 102.84 63.88
C VAL A 27 -61.13 103.15 65.10
N MET A 28 -61.68 102.13 65.77
CA MET A 28 -62.43 102.34 67.02
C MET A 28 -61.54 102.90 68.14
N LEU A 29 -60.26 102.52 68.19
CA LEU A 29 -59.29 103.04 69.16
C LEU A 29 -58.90 104.50 68.89
N ILE A 30 -58.76 104.89 67.61
CA ILE A 30 -58.47 106.27 67.21
C ILE A 30 -59.69 107.18 67.46
N ALA A 31 -60.92 106.70 67.19
CA ALA A 31 -62.14 107.45 67.47
C ALA A 31 -62.33 107.68 68.99
N ALA A 32 -62.00 106.68 69.82
CA ALA A 32 -62.01 106.81 71.28
C ALA A 32 -60.95 107.82 71.77
N GLY A 33 -59.74 107.79 71.19
CA GLY A 33 -58.66 108.74 71.52
C GLY A 33 -58.96 110.18 71.09
N GLY A 34 -59.58 110.37 69.91
CA GLY A 34 -59.94 111.70 69.40
C GLY A 34 -61.03 112.40 70.23
N MET A 35 -62.02 111.64 70.73
CA MET A 35 -63.07 112.19 71.58
C MET A 35 -62.56 112.52 73.00
N ALA A 36 -61.61 111.73 73.52
CA ALA A 36 -60.95 112.02 74.79
C ALA A 36 -60.06 113.28 74.70
N LEU A 37 -59.35 113.50 73.59
CA LEU A 37 -58.53 114.70 73.37
C LEU A 37 -59.36 115.97 73.23
N LEU A 38 -60.52 115.91 72.56
CA LEU A 38 -61.47 117.04 72.49
C LEU A 38 -62.07 117.41 73.85
N TYR A 39 -62.21 116.44 74.76
CA TYR A 39 -62.76 116.68 76.10
C TYR A 39 -61.79 117.40 77.06
N PHE A 40 -60.48 117.21 76.91
CA PHE A 40 -59.46 117.82 77.78
C PHE A 40 -58.81 119.10 77.22
N GLY A 41 -58.94 119.39 75.91
CA GLY A 41 -58.16 120.42 75.22
C GLY A 41 -58.78 121.83 75.09
N SER A 42 -60.09 122.02 75.24
CA SER A 42 -60.73 123.33 75.03
C SER A 42 -61.62 123.74 76.20
N GLY A 43 -61.14 124.67 77.02
CA GLY A 43 -61.91 125.29 78.08
C GLY A 43 -62.80 126.41 77.57
N THR A 44 -64.12 126.22 77.66
CA THR A 44 -65.08 127.09 78.39
C THR A 44 -66.49 126.50 78.32
N GLY A 45 -67.06 126.13 79.47
CA GLY A 45 -68.51 126.12 79.72
C GLY A 45 -69.30 124.79 79.62
N GLY A 46 -69.67 124.20 80.77
CA GLY A 46 -70.86 123.35 80.96
C GLY A 46 -70.66 121.81 80.95
N ARG A 47 -70.84 121.12 82.09
CA ARG A 47 -70.74 119.65 82.26
C ARG A 47 -72.06 119.00 82.72
N GLY A 48 -72.41 117.82 82.21
CA GLY A 48 -73.54 117.00 82.69
C GLY A 48 -73.33 115.46 82.55
N PRO A 49 -74.04 114.59 83.31
CA PRO A 49 -73.54 113.25 83.71
C PRO A 49 -73.96 112.03 82.86
N THR A 50 -74.69 112.17 81.75
CA THR A 50 -75.26 111.02 80.99
C THR A 50 -74.30 110.34 80.00
N MET A 51 -73.01 110.70 79.97
CA MET A 51 -72.04 110.29 78.94
C MET A 51 -71.19 109.04 79.29
N LEU A 52 -71.54 108.30 80.36
CA LEU A 52 -70.67 107.26 80.96
C LEU A 52 -70.99 105.79 80.56
N LEU A 53 -72.07 105.49 79.83
CA LEU A 53 -72.49 104.10 79.55
C LEU A 53 -71.86 103.49 78.28
N PHE A 54 -71.43 104.32 77.32
CA PHE A 54 -70.90 103.91 76.00
C PHE A 54 -69.55 103.13 76.02
N PRO A 55 -68.63 103.33 76.99
CA PRO A 55 -67.34 102.62 76.99
C PRO A 55 -67.42 101.11 77.28
N VAL A 56 -68.42 100.64 78.02
CA VAL A 56 -68.45 99.25 78.54
C VAL A 56 -68.82 98.23 77.46
N MET A 57 -69.73 98.58 76.54
CA MET A 57 -70.15 97.67 75.47
C MET A 57 -69.05 97.41 74.41
N MET A 58 -68.15 98.37 74.21
CA MET A 58 -67.04 98.23 73.28
C MET A 58 -66.00 97.18 73.72
N MET A 59 -65.89 96.92 75.03
CA MET A 59 -64.86 96.03 75.58
C MET A 59 -65.16 94.54 75.33
N VAL A 60 -66.43 94.14 75.30
CA VAL A 60 -66.85 92.74 75.07
C VAL A 60 -66.60 92.30 73.62
N SER A 61 -66.70 93.21 72.65
CA SER A 61 -66.49 92.90 71.23
C SER A 61 -65.01 92.64 70.89
N VAL A 62 -64.08 93.29 71.60
CA VAL A 62 -62.62 93.09 71.43
C VAL A 62 -62.18 91.68 71.88
N LEU A 63 -62.81 91.13 72.92
CA LEU A 63 -62.46 89.80 73.42
C LEU A 63 -62.79 88.68 72.42
N GLY A 64 -63.89 88.79 71.68
CA GLY A 64 -64.31 87.79 70.68
C GLY A 64 -63.36 87.65 69.49
N SER A 65 -62.71 88.75 69.08
CA SER A 65 -61.75 88.74 67.97
C SER A 65 -60.39 88.11 68.32
N PHE A 66 -60.03 88.04 69.60
CA PHE A 66 -58.73 87.48 70.03
C PHE A 66 -58.69 85.94 69.93
N ALA A 67 -59.82 85.25 70.09
CA ALA A 67 -59.89 83.79 70.05
C ALA A 67 -59.67 83.21 68.63
N TYR A 68 -60.02 83.96 67.57
CA TYR A 68 -59.85 83.50 66.17
C TYR A 68 -58.37 83.56 65.71
N GLY A 69 -57.54 84.42 66.33
CA GLY A 69 -56.12 84.55 66.04
C GLY A 69 -55.26 83.36 66.47
N MET A 70 -55.66 82.61 67.51
CA MET A 70 -54.89 81.47 68.03
C MET A 70 -54.87 80.24 67.08
N ARG A 71 -55.78 80.13 66.10
CA ARG A 71 -55.76 79.04 65.10
C ARG A 71 -54.64 79.19 64.05
N GLY A 72 -54.17 80.41 63.78
CA GLY A 72 -53.06 80.64 62.85
C GLY A 72 -51.70 80.18 63.39
N ALA A 73 -51.47 80.34 64.70
CA ALA A 73 -50.20 79.99 65.34
C ALA A 73 -49.92 78.47 65.39
N ARG A 74 -50.96 77.61 65.47
CA ARG A 74 -50.78 76.15 65.41
C ARG A 74 -50.37 75.64 64.02
N ARG A 75 -50.84 76.27 62.94
CA ARG A 75 -50.51 75.88 61.55
C ARG A 75 -49.05 76.17 61.18
N ALA A 76 -48.49 77.28 61.68
CA ALA A 76 -47.08 77.62 61.47
C ALA A 76 -46.15 76.60 62.17
N ALA A 77 -46.51 76.16 63.38
CA ALA A 77 -45.73 75.16 64.12
C ALA A 77 -45.74 73.76 63.46
N ASP A 78 -46.84 73.37 62.82
CA ASP A 78 -46.96 72.10 62.09
C ASP A 78 -46.10 72.11 60.80
N LEU A 79 -46.05 73.24 60.08
CA LEU A 79 -45.19 73.42 58.90
C LEU A 79 -43.69 73.37 59.28
N ASP A 80 -43.29 74.03 60.38
CA ASP A 80 -41.91 73.98 60.89
C ASP A 80 -41.50 72.59 61.40
N ALA A 81 -42.44 71.80 61.92
CA ALA A 81 -42.21 70.41 62.29
C ALA A 81 -42.06 69.50 61.06
N ALA A 82 -42.84 69.74 60.00
CA ALA A 82 -42.73 69.04 58.72
C ALA A 82 -41.40 69.37 58.02
N ARG A 83 -41.00 70.64 57.96
CA ARG A 83 -39.69 71.09 57.43
C ARG A 83 -38.53 70.42 58.15
N ARG A 84 -38.50 70.43 59.49
CA ARG A 84 -37.45 69.76 60.29
C ARG A 84 -37.39 68.25 60.09
N ARG A 85 -38.50 67.60 59.71
CA ARG A 85 -38.52 66.17 59.41
C ARG A 85 -37.96 65.90 58.02
N TYR A 86 -38.33 66.73 57.04
CA TYR A 86 -37.82 66.64 55.68
C TYR A 86 -36.33 66.93 55.59
N LEU A 87 -35.83 67.96 56.28
CA LEU A 87 -34.40 68.25 56.33
C LEU A 87 -33.59 67.10 56.97
N ARG A 88 -34.08 66.49 58.05
CA ARG A 88 -33.44 65.28 58.63
C ARG A 88 -33.45 64.08 57.69
N TYR A 89 -34.49 63.96 56.86
CA TYR A 89 -34.53 62.95 55.80
C TYR A 89 -33.46 63.24 54.73
N LEU A 90 -33.35 64.49 54.27
CA LEU A 90 -32.31 64.90 53.33
C LEU A 90 -30.90 64.70 53.93
N ASP A 91 -30.67 65.01 55.20
CA ASP A 91 -29.40 64.74 55.89
C ASP A 91 -29.07 63.24 55.89
N SER A 92 -30.05 62.38 56.18
CA SER A 92 -29.84 60.92 56.14
C SER A 92 -29.59 60.38 54.74
N LEU A 93 -30.16 61.04 53.72
CA LEU A 93 -29.97 60.73 52.31
C LEU A 93 -28.58 61.18 51.83
N ASP A 94 -28.13 62.36 52.27
CA ASP A 94 -26.77 62.88 52.03
C ASP A 94 -25.71 61.98 52.67
N GLU A 95 -25.89 61.55 53.93
CA GLU A 95 -25.01 60.57 54.59
C GLU A 95 -24.97 59.21 53.87
N MET A 96 -26.06 58.79 53.24
CA MET A 96 -26.10 57.55 52.44
C MET A 96 -25.32 57.76 51.14
N VAL A 97 -25.61 58.82 50.40
CA VAL A 97 -24.95 59.15 49.13
C VAL A 97 -23.45 59.36 49.33
N ALA A 98 -23.03 60.05 50.39
CA ALA A 98 -21.62 60.24 50.73
C ALA A 98 -20.89 58.92 51.04
N ARG A 99 -21.55 57.97 51.72
CA ARG A 99 -20.99 56.63 51.98
C ARG A 99 -20.83 55.83 50.68
N GLU A 100 -21.88 55.77 49.87
CA GLU A 100 -21.85 55.09 48.57
C GLU A 100 -20.84 55.72 47.62
N ALA A 101 -20.72 57.05 47.63
CA ALA A 101 -19.70 57.78 46.88
C ALA A 101 -18.28 57.41 47.32
N ALA A 102 -18.03 57.34 48.63
CA ALA A 102 -16.74 56.91 49.16
C ALA A 102 -16.43 55.44 48.83
N ASP A 103 -17.43 54.56 48.84
CA ASP A 103 -17.30 53.15 48.44
C ASP A 103 -17.03 53.00 46.94
N GLN A 104 -17.76 53.74 46.09
CA GLN A 104 -17.51 53.80 44.65
C GLN A 104 -16.08 54.30 44.37
N HIS A 105 -15.66 55.40 45.00
CA HIS A 105 -14.32 55.95 44.85
C HIS A 105 -13.26 54.93 45.27
N ARG A 106 -13.39 54.29 46.43
CA ARG A 106 -12.47 53.24 46.89
C ARG A 106 -12.44 52.05 45.94
N SER A 107 -13.59 51.56 45.50
CA SER A 107 -13.66 50.41 44.58
C SER A 107 -13.01 50.71 43.24
N MET A 108 -13.35 51.85 42.63
CA MET A 108 -12.81 52.21 41.32
C MET A 108 -11.30 52.44 41.35
N HIS A 109 -10.75 53.07 42.39
CA HIS A 109 -9.30 53.22 42.53
C HIS A 109 -8.59 51.92 42.94
N ALA A 110 -9.28 51.00 43.61
CA ALA A 110 -8.74 49.67 43.88
C ALA A 110 -8.70 48.79 42.62
N ASP A 111 -9.71 48.88 41.76
CA ASP A 111 -9.79 48.16 40.49
C ASP A 111 -8.88 48.81 39.43
N HIS A 112 -8.79 50.13 39.39
CA HIS A 112 -8.02 50.90 38.42
C HIS A 112 -7.01 51.82 39.14
N PRO A 113 -5.95 51.25 39.74
CA PRO A 113 -4.96 52.02 40.48
C PRO A 113 -4.19 52.98 39.56
N GLU A 114 -3.66 54.04 40.16
CA GLU A 114 -2.78 54.97 39.44
C GLU A 114 -1.53 54.26 38.88
N PRO A 115 -1.00 54.68 37.72
CA PRO A 115 0.17 54.03 37.11
C PRO A 115 1.40 53.95 38.03
N ALA A 116 1.60 54.97 38.87
CA ALA A 116 2.69 55.02 39.85
C ALA A 116 2.55 53.98 40.97
N ALA A 117 1.34 53.41 41.19
CA ALA A 117 1.09 52.39 42.20
C ALA A 117 1.19 50.96 41.65
N LEU A 118 1.35 50.76 40.33
CA LEU A 118 1.37 49.44 39.68
C LEU A 118 2.44 48.49 40.25
N TRP A 119 3.55 49.01 40.75
CA TRP A 119 4.60 48.20 41.37
C TRP A 119 4.14 47.45 42.63
N THR A 120 3.09 47.93 43.30
CA THR A 120 2.47 47.27 44.46
C THR A 120 1.60 46.08 44.06
N VAL A 121 1.01 46.11 42.85
CA VAL A 121 0.12 45.06 42.32
C VAL A 121 0.92 43.84 41.86
N VAL A 122 2.06 44.06 41.19
CA VAL A 122 2.91 43.00 40.62
C VAL A 122 3.46 42.03 41.68
N GLY A 123 3.53 42.43 42.95
CA GLY A 123 3.99 41.58 44.06
C GLY A 123 2.89 40.96 44.93
N ALA A 124 1.62 41.21 44.62
CA ALA A 124 0.46 40.75 45.40
C ALA A 124 -0.34 39.67 44.61
N GLN A 125 -1.34 39.03 45.23
CA GLN A 125 -2.23 38.05 44.57
C GLN A 125 -3.08 38.60 43.40
N ARG A 126 -2.91 39.89 43.07
CA ARG A 126 -3.72 40.62 42.08
C ARG A 126 -3.05 40.80 40.71
N ALA A 127 -1.79 40.38 40.56
CA ALA A 127 -1.15 40.35 39.25
C ALA A 127 -1.82 39.32 38.34
N TRP A 128 -2.09 39.68 37.08
CA TRP A 128 -2.75 38.81 36.10
C TRP A 128 -4.12 38.26 36.54
N GLU A 129 -4.82 38.99 37.42
CA GLU A 129 -6.14 38.60 37.93
C GLU A 129 -7.23 38.61 36.82
N ARG A 130 -7.05 39.42 35.78
CA ARG A 130 -8.04 39.59 34.69
C ARG A 130 -7.77 38.62 33.55
N ARG A 131 -8.54 37.54 33.51
CA ARG A 131 -8.59 36.56 32.40
C ARG A 131 -9.62 36.99 31.35
N ARG A 132 -9.64 36.33 30.19
CA ARG A 132 -10.59 36.67 29.11
C ARG A 132 -12.07 36.61 29.48
N SER A 133 -12.42 35.84 30.51
CA SER A 133 -13.80 35.74 31.02
C SER A 133 -14.15 36.83 32.04
N ASP A 134 -13.17 37.63 32.48
CA ASP A 134 -13.36 38.71 33.43
C ASP A 134 -14.09 39.89 32.76
N PRO A 135 -15.14 40.47 33.40
CA PRO A 135 -15.85 41.62 32.85
C PRO A 135 -14.95 42.83 32.57
N ASN A 136 -13.84 42.97 33.32
CA ASN A 136 -12.87 44.06 33.19
C ASN A 136 -11.69 43.67 32.28
N PHE A 137 -11.77 42.56 31.54
CA PHE A 137 -10.77 42.22 30.53
C PHE A 137 -10.62 43.37 29.53
N GLY A 138 -9.38 43.79 29.24
CA GLY A 138 -9.10 44.88 28.32
C GLY A 138 -9.35 46.30 28.86
N HIS A 139 -9.92 46.45 30.07
CA HIS A 139 -10.20 47.77 30.67
C HIS A 139 -8.97 48.38 31.34
N VAL A 140 -8.62 49.62 30.98
CA VAL A 140 -7.46 50.36 31.50
C VAL A 140 -7.80 51.81 31.85
N ARG A 141 -7.13 52.37 32.86
CA ARG A 141 -7.28 53.78 33.26
C ARG A 141 -6.49 54.67 32.32
N ILE A 142 -7.11 55.73 31.81
CA ILE A 142 -6.47 56.75 30.96
C ILE A 142 -6.23 58.09 31.70
N GLY A 143 -6.84 58.25 32.87
CA GLY A 143 -6.71 59.44 33.73
C GLY A 143 -7.75 59.45 34.84
N VAL A 144 -7.81 60.55 35.59
CA VAL A 144 -8.84 60.83 36.60
C VAL A 144 -9.64 62.06 36.20
N GLY A 145 -10.92 62.09 36.55
CA GLY A 145 -11.79 63.24 36.32
C GLY A 145 -13.20 63.03 36.87
N PRO A 146 -14.11 64.00 36.66
CA PRO A 146 -15.48 63.89 37.12
C PRO A 146 -16.22 62.77 36.39
N ALA A 147 -16.85 61.87 37.15
CA ALA A 147 -17.67 60.78 36.61
C ALA A 147 -19.00 60.66 37.37
N PRO A 148 -20.07 60.16 36.73
CA PRO A 148 -21.38 60.09 37.36
C PRO A 148 -21.40 59.14 38.56
N SER A 149 -22.09 59.55 39.63
CA SER A 149 -22.36 58.67 40.76
C SER A 149 -23.20 57.46 40.33
N THR A 150 -22.83 56.27 40.82
CA THR A 150 -23.59 55.03 40.66
C THR A 150 -24.96 55.11 41.33
N THR A 151 -25.09 55.94 42.37
CA THR A 151 -26.34 56.22 43.07
C THR A 151 -26.92 57.53 42.54
N ARG A 152 -27.90 57.42 41.64
CA ARG A 152 -28.57 58.58 41.04
C ARG A 152 -29.77 58.97 41.89
N LEU A 153 -29.72 60.18 42.44
CA LEU A 153 -30.87 60.82 43.06
C LEU A 153 -31.82 61.32 41.97
N VAL A 154 -33.06 60.84 41.99
CA VAL A 154 -34.11 61.24 41.05
C VAL A 154 -35.01 62.25 41.73
N ALA A 155 -35.19 63.40 41.10
CA ALA A 155 -36.10 64.44 41.58
C ALA A 155 -37.54 63.90 41.68
N PRO A 156 -38.30 64.27 42.72
CA PRO A 156 -39.70 63.88 42.86
C PRO A 156 -40.55 64.46 41.73
N THR A 157 -41.52 63.69 41.24
CA THR A 157 -42.61 64.21 40.41
C THR A 157 -43.63 64.91 41.31
N THR A 158 -43.64 66.25 41.31
CA THR A 158 -44.67 67.06 41.99
C THR A 158 -45.87 67.28 41.08
N ASP A 159 -47.09 67.02 41.58
CA ASP A 159 -48.33 67.32 40.85
C ASP A 159 -48.50 68.84 40.66
N SER A 160 -48.81 69.26 39.43
CA SER A 160 -48.98 70.66 39.04
C SER A 160 -50.21 71.28 39.70
N GLY A 161 -50.04 71.75 40.95
CA GLY A 161 -51.11 72.37 41.74
C GLY A 161 -50.80 72.59 43.22
N GLU A 162 -49.73 71.98 43.75
CA GLU A 162 -49.31 72.14 45.15
C GLU A 162 -48.25 73.25 45.31
N ASP A 163 -48.49 74.22 46.21
CA ASP A 163 -47.51 75.26 46.55
C ASP A 163 -46.51 74.67 47.57
N VAL A 164 -45.33 74.26 47.09
CA VAL A 164 -44.30 73.56 47.89
C VAL A 164 -43.37 74.55 48.62
N ASP A 165 -42.83 74.19 49.79
CA ASP A 165 -41.89 75.03 50.56
C ASP A 165 -40.60 75.35 49.74
N PRO A 166 -40.34 76.62 49.38
CA PRO A 166 -39.21 76.99 48.51
C PRO A 166 -37.83 76.63 49.07
N TYR A 167 -37.68 76.71 50.40
CA TYR A 167 -36.40 76.41 51.07
C TYR A 167 -36.08 74.91 51.00
N SER A 168 -37.04 74.06 51.39
CA SER A 168 -36.88 72.60 51.34
C SER A 168 -36.63 72.10 49.91
N SER A 169 -37.29 72.69 48.91
CA SER A 169 -37.07 72.40 47.49
C SER A 169 -35.66 72.78 47.03
N ALA A 170 -35.15 73.94 47.45
CA ALA A 170 -33.80 74.39 47.08
C ALA A 170 -32.71 73.48 47.66
N VAL A 171 -32.85 73.06 48.92
CA VAL A 171 -31.89 72.13 49.57
C VAL A 171 -31.94 70.75 48.91
N ALA A 172 -33.12 70.24 48.58
CA ALA A 172 -33.26 68.97 47.86
C ALA A 172 -32.63 69.02 46.45
N ALA A 173 -32.84 70.11 45.71
CA ALA A 173 -32.23 70.32 44.39
C ALA A 173 -30.69 70.40 44.49
N GLN A 174 -30.18 71.11 45.50
CA GLN A 174 -28.74 71.22 45.75
C GLN A 174 -28.10 69.86 46.07
N LEU A 175 -28.77 68.99 46.83
CA LEU A 175 -28.31 67.64 47.13
C LEU A 175 -28.30 66.74 45.89
N ILE A 176 -29.33 66.84 45.04
CA ILE A 176 -29.41 66.09 43.77
C ILE A 176 -28.27 66.51 42.83
N GLU A 177 -27.97 67.81 42.75
CA GLU A 177 -26.89 68.34 41.91
C GLU A 177 -25.51 67.87 42.41
N HIS A 178 -25.19 68.07 43.70
CA HIS A 178 -23.89 67.66 44.27
C HIS A 178 -23.73 66.13 44.34
N GLY A 179 -24.80 65.36 44.53
CA GLY A 179 -24.74 63.89 44.59
C GLY A 179 -24.67 63.20 43.23
N SER A 180 -24.74 63.95 42.11
CA SER A 180 -24.83 63.39 40.76
C SER A 180 -23.48 63.07 40.11
N MET A 181 -22.43 63.82 40.46
CA MET A 181 -21.09 63.68 39.90
C MET A 181 -20.08 63.54 41.04
N LEU A 182 -19.14 62.62 40.88
CA LEU A 182 -18.03 62.42 41.80
C LEU A 182 -16.76 62.88 41.12
N GLU A 183 -16.01 63.72 41.80
CA GLU A 183 -14.68 64.17 41.38
C GLU A 183 -13.63 63.07 41.63
N ASP A 184 -12.50 63.18 40.94
CA ASP A 184 -11.33 62.29 41.09
C ASP A 184 -11.63 60.79 40.88
N LEU A 185 -12.47 60.45 39.91
CA LEU A 185 -12.72 59.05 39.55
C LEU A 185 -11.89 58.58 38.33
N PRO A 186 -11.42 57.31 38.33
CA PRO A 186 -10.75 56.70 37.17
C PRO A 186 -11.62 56.74 35.91
N ILE A 187 -11.09 57.33 34.83
CA ILE A 187 -11.65 57.25 33.49
C ILE A 187 -11.07 55.99 32.83
N VAL A 188 -11.94 55.04 32.47
CA VAL A 188 -11.55 53.72 31.97
C VAL A 188 -11.87 53.56 30.48
N LEU A 189 -10.94 52.96 29.75
CA LEU A 189 -11.03 52.63 28.32
C LEU A 189 -10.98 51.11 28.13
N ASP A 190 -11.93 50.53 27.39
CA ASP A 190 -11.83 49.15 26.92
C ASP A 190 -10.99 49.09 25.63
N VAL A 191 -9.79 48.53 25.73
CA VAL A 191 -8.86 48.41 24.60
C VAL A 191 -9.38 47.42 23.55
N THR A 192 -10.17 46.41 23.95
CA THR A 192 -10.63 45.33 23.06
C THR A 192 -11.83 45.75 22.22
N ALA A 193 -12.63 46.70 22.70
CA ALA A 193 -13.77 47.26 21.98
C ALA A 193 -13.37 48.13 20.78
N HIS A 194 -12.11 48.56 20.71
CA HIS A 194 -11.64 49.51 19.71
C HIS A 194 -10.50 48.93 18.87
N PRO A 195 -10.63 48.83 17.53
CA PRO A 195 -9.57 48.29 16.67
C PRO A 195 -8.38 49.24 16.53
N VAL A 196 -8.59 50.56 16.72
CA VAL A 196 -7.55 51.59 16.65
C VAL A 196 -7.79 52.63 17.75
N ILE A 197 -6.76 52.91 18.55
CA ILE A 197 -6.72 53.94 19.58
C ILE A 197 -5.58 54.89 19.22
N ALA A 198 -5.86 56.18 19.08
CA ALA A 198 -4.85 57.19 18.77
C ALA A 198 -4.65 58.12 19.97
N VAL A 199 -3.40 58.30 20.39
CA VAL A 199 -3.01 59.25 21.44
C VAL A 199 -2.33 60.44 20.75
N ASP A 200 -3.04 61.56 20.69
CA ASP A 200 -2.62 62.79 20.01
C ASP A 200 -2.12 63.84 21.02
N GLY A 201 -1.30 64.79 20.57
CA GLY A 201 -0.66 65.80 21.41
C GLY A 201 0.86 65.85 21.26
N ASP A 202 1.55 66.41 22.26
CA ASP A 202 3.01 66.37 22.34
C ASP A 202 3.49 64.91 22.35
N VAL A 203 4.51 64.59 21.53
CA VAL A 203 4.94 63.20 21.28
C VAL A 203 5.43 62.53 22.56
N GLU A 204 6.12 63.26 23.44
CA GLU A 204 6.61 62.68 24.70
C GLU A 204 5.47 62.41 25.68
N THR A 205 4.48 63.30 25.72
CA THR A 205 3.25 63.10 26.51
C THR A 205 2.44 61.93 25.98
N ALA A 206 2.25 61.83 24.65
CA ALA A 206 1.53 60.74 24.01
C ALA A 206 2.23 59.37 24.24
N ARG A 207 3.56 59.34 24.16
CA ARG A 207 4.35 58.15 24.54
C ARG A 207 4.20 57.81 26.02
N ALA A 208 4.19 58.81 26.90
CA ALA A 208 4.05 58.59 28.34
C ALA A 208 2.68 57.98 28.71
N THR A 209 1.61 58.44 28.06
CA THR A 209 0.28 57.85 28.22
C THR A 209 0.20 56.45 27.61
N ALA A 210 0.76 56.25 26.41
CA ALA A 210 0.81 54.92 25.79
C ALA A 210 1.58 53.91 26.65
N ARG A 211 2.71 54.33 27.26
CA ARG A 211 3.47 53.53 28.23
C ARG A 211 2.63 53.17 29.46
N ALA A 212 1.89 54.13 30.02
CA ALA A 212 0.99 53.88 31.15
C ALA A 212 -0.07 52.83 30.81
N LEU A 213 -0.69 52.92 29.63
CA LEU A 213 -1.69 51.94 29.16
C LEU A 213 -1.10 50.54 29.02
N ILE A 214 0.08 50.41 28.41
CA ILE A 214 0.74 49.11 28.20
C ILE A 214 1.16 48.49 29.53
N CYS A 215 1.70 49.28 30.47
CA CYS A 215 2.03 48.80 31.80
C CYS A 215 0.79 48.30 32.55
N GLN A 216 -0.32 49.07 32.55
CA GLN A 216 -1.57 48.63 33.17
C GLN A 216 -2.09 47.32 32.56
N LEU A 217 -2.10 47.20 31.23
CA LEU A 217 -2.48 45.96 30.54
C LEU A 217 -1.61 44.78 31.00
N ALA A 218 -0.29 44.96 31.00
CA ALA A 218 0.66 43.90 31.32
C ALA A 218 0.64 43.46 32.79
N VAL A 219 0.27 44.36 33.72
CA VAL A 219 0.11 44.06 35.14
C VAL A 219 -1.15 43.23 35.39
N HIS A 220 -2.27 43.59 34.76
CA HIS A 220 -3.57 42.96 35.05
C HIS A 220 -3.87 41.72 34.20
N HIS A 221 -3.20 41.51 33.07
CA HIS A 221 -3.47 40.40 32.14
C HIS A 221 -2.25 39.51 31.92
N HIS A 222 -2.47 38.20 31.77
CA HIS A 222 -1.40 37.25 31.47
C HIS A 222 -0.94 37.36 30.00
N PRO A 223 0.33 37.04 29.66
CA PRO A 223 0.83 37.03 28.28
C PRO A 223 0.02 36.15 27.30
N ASP A 224 -0.59 35.07 27.77
CA ASP A 224 -1.45 34.19 26.95
C ASP A 224 -2.82 34.81 26.61
N ASP A 225 -3.21 35.84 27.36
CA ASP A 225 -4.47 36.54 27.19
C ASP A 225 -4.28 37.83 26.38
N VAL A 226 -3.16 38.55 26.61
CA VAL A 226 -2.78 39.77 25.87
C VAL A 226 -1.32 39.72 25.43
N ARG A 227 -1.04 40.01 24.15
CA ARG A 227 0.32 40.16 23.60
C ARG A 227 0.55 41.59 23.13
N VAL A 228 1.79 42.08 23.29
CA VAL A 228 2.19 43.44 22.92
C VAL A 228 3.22 43.37 21.80
N VAL A 229 2.93 43.98 20.66
CA VAL A 229 3.83 44.03 19.49
C VAL A 229 4.18 45.47 19.19
N ALA A 230 5.42 45.75 18.80
CA ALA A 230 5.86 47.10 18.47
C ALA A 230 6.12 47.23 16.97
N ALA A 231 5.33 48.06 16.29
CA ALA A 231 5.57 48.54 14.93
C ALA A 231 6.36 49.87 15.00
N VAL A 232 7.69 49.75 14.98
CA VAL A 232 8.64 50.86 15.17
C VAL A 232 9.66 50.92 14.04
N ASP A 233 10.24 52.10 13.79
CA ASP A 233 11.37 52.27 12.88
C ASP A 233 12.67 52.54 13.66
N ASP A 234 13.80 52.72 12.96
CA ASP A 234 15.10 52.91 13.61
C ASP A 234 15.17 54.21 14.45
N SER A 235 14.30 55.19 14.19
CA SER A 235 14.25 56.46 14.92
C SER A 235 13.42 56.38 16.21
N THR A 236 12.42 55.49 16.25
CA THR A 236 11.49 55.35 17.38
C THR A 236 11.76 54.12 18.26
N ALA A 237 12.48 53.12 17.75
CA ALA A 237 12.77 51.87 18.47
C ALA A 237 13.41 52.10 19.86
N ALA A 238 14.23 53.14 20.00
CA ALA A 238 14.87 53.48 21.28
C ALA A 238 13.86 53.80 22.39
N ALA A 239 12.75 54.47 22.08
CA ALA A 239 11.73 54.86 23.06
C ALA A 239 10.91 53.66 23.58
N TRP A 240 11.03 52.50 22.92
CA TRP A 240 10.28 51.28 23.21
C TRP A 240 11.17 50.09 23.61
N ASP A 241 12.48 50.29 23.78
CA ASP A 241 13.43 49.22 24.14
C ASP A 241 13.10 48.57 25.49
N TRP A 242 12.44 49.29 26.39
CA TRP A 242 11.96 48.77 27.68
C TRP A 242 10.96 47.61 27.55
N LEU A 243 10.24 47.49 26.42
CA LEU A 243 9.30 46.39 26.15
C LEU A 243 9.98 45.03 26.18
N LYS A 244 11.29 44.94 25.91
CA LYS A 244 12.06 43.68 25.94
C LYS A 244 11.98 42.94 27.28
N TRP A 245 11.69 43.67 28.36
CA TRP A 245 11.54 43.08 29.69
C TRP A 245 10.17 42.42 29.86
N LEU A 246 9.13 42.90 29.19
CA LEU A 246 7.78 42.35 29.30
C LEU A 246 7.70 40.94 28.69
N PRO A 247 7.14 39.95 29.43
CA PRO A 247 6.80 38.65 28.87
C PRO A 247 5.81 38.75 27.69
N HIS A 248 4.90 39.73 27.72
CA HIS A 248 3.90 40.02 26.68
C HIS A 248 4.50 40.41 25.33
N HIS A 249 5.79 40.80 25.29
CA HIS A 249 6.50 41.24 24.08
C HIS A 249 7.44 40.16 23.49
N ARG A 250 7.28 38.91 23.90
CA ARG A 250 8.10 37.76 23.48
C ARG A 250 7.35 36.83 22.53
N ASP A 251 8.04 36.36 21.49
CA ASP A 251 7.64 35.24 20.63
C ASP A 251 8.22 33.94 21.21
N GLU A 252 7.35 33.08 21.73
CA GLU A 252 7.75 31.82 22.38
C GLU A 252 8.21 30.75 21.38
N ASN A 253 7.87 30.90 20.11
CA ASN A 253 8.20 29.95 19.06
C ASN A 253 9.57 30.21 18.42
N ARG A 254 10.21 31.33 18.76
CA ARG A 254 11.48 31.76 18.20
C ARG A 254 12.39 32.22 19.32
N ILE A 255 13.62 31.71 19.34
CA ILE A 255 14.63 32.06 20.36
C ILE A 255 15.86 32.59 19.63
N ASP A 256 16.41 33.71 20.10
CA ASP A 256 17.70 34.25 19.71
C ASP A 256 18.74 34.06 20.83
N ALA A 257 19.99 34.50 20.62
CA ALA A 257 21.07 34.37 21.59
C ALA A 257 20.80 35.04 22.96
N ALA A 258 19.78 35.89 23.05
CA ALA A 258 19.36 36.57 24.26
C ALA A 258 17.98 36.11 24.78
N GLY A 259 17.44 34.98 24.31
CA GLY A 259 16.16 34.40 24.76
C GLY A 259 15.03 34.47 23.71
N PRO A 260 13.75 34.32 24.11
CA PRO A 260 12.62 34.47 23.20
C PRO A 260 12.71 35.77 22.40
N VAL A 261 12.40 35.68 21.10
CA VAL A 261 12.55 36.77 20.14
C VAL A 261 11.57 37.90 20.50
N ARG A 262 12.04 39.15 20.50
CA ARG A 262 11.22 40.33 20.87
C ARG A 262 10.40 40.77 19.68
N MET A 263 9.10 41.03 19.86
CA MET A 263 8.17 41.30 18.76
C MET A 263 8.21 42.77 18.28
N ALA A 264 9.40 43.27 17.94
CA ALA A 264 9.63 44.61 17.38
C ALA A 264 9.96 44.52 15.89
N HIS A 265 9.10 45.08 15.05
CA HIS A 265 9.17 44.98 13.59
C HIS A 265 8.94 46.33 12.91
N ARG A 266 9.53 46.54 11.73
CA ARG A 266 9.21 47.70 10.88
C ARG A 266 7.81 47.65 10.29
N ARG A 267 7.37 46.43 9.96
CA ARG A 267 6.08 46.12 9.33
C ARG A 267 5.39 45.00 10.12
N VAL A 268 4.18 45.26 10.60
CA VAL A 268 3.40 44.32 11.43
C VAL A 268 2.06 44.05 10.77
N ARG A 269 1.63 42.77 10.77
CA ARG A 269 0.24 42.39 10.48
C ARG A 269 -0.46 42.09 11.80
N ALA A 270 -1.42 42.92 12.19
CA ALA A 270 -2.15 42.83 13.45
C ALA A 270 -3.39 41.92 13.29
N ALA A 271 -3.20 40.63 13.01
CA ALA A 271 -4.30 39.68 12.83
C ALA A 271 -3.96 38.32 13.47
N PRO A 272 -4.25 38.13 14.77
CA PRO A 272 -4.01 36.85 15.43
C PRO A 272 -4.93 35.73 14.92
N PRO A 273 -4.52 34.46 15.01
CA PRO A 273 -5.39 33.32 14.77
C PRO A 273 -6.60 33.30 15.71
N ALA A 274 -7.71 32.71 15.28
CA ALA A 274 -8.90 32.55 16.12
C ALA A 274 -8.56 31.76 17.39
N GLY A 275 -8.88 32.31 18.57
CA GLY A 275 -8.58 31.71 19.88
C GLY A 275 -7.22 32.10 20.48
N ALA A 276 -6.33 32.78 19.74
CA ALA A 276 -5.06 33.28 20.27
C ALA A 276 -5.24 34.53 21.15
N ALA A 277 -4.16 34.97 21.82
CA ALA A 277 -4.13 36.17 22.68
C ALA A 277 -4.61 37.42 21.93
N HIS A 278 -5.26 38.34 22.65
CA HIS A 278 -5.58 39.66 22.08
C HIS A 278 -4.27 40.42 21.82
N VAL A 279 -4.05 40.89 20.59
CA VAL A 279 -2.79 41.52 20.21
C VAL A 279 -2.91 43.03 20.21
N VAL A 280 -2.18 43.70 21.11
CA VAL A 280 -2.05 45.16 21.13
C VAL A 280 -0.78 45.55 20.37
N VAL A 281 -0.95 46.25 19.24
CA VAL A 281 0.16 46.71 18.40
C VAL A 281 0.41 48.19 18.65
N ILE A 282 1.58 48.52 19.19
CA ILE A 282 2.04 49.90 19.36
C ILE A 282 2.59 50.37 18.01
N ARG A 283 2.06 51.46 17.47
CA ARG A 283 2.53 52.08 16.22
C ARG A 283 3.14 53.44 16.53
N ASP A 284 4.46 53.52 16.37
CA ASP A 284 5.25 54.75 16.50
C ASP A 284 6.36 54.69 15.44
N GLY A 285 6.19 55.37 14.29
CA GLY A 285 7.11 55.33 13.13
C GLY A 285 7.00 54.10 12.20
N GLY A 286 6.56 52.93 12.71
CA GLY A 286 6.38 51.71 11.92
C GLY A 286 5.06 51.61 11.13
N GLU A 287 4.97 50.59 10.26
CA GLU A 287 3.82 50.35 9.38
C GLU A 287 3.01 49.13 9.85
N VAL A 288 1.68 49.30 9.97
CA VAL A 288 0.75 48.20 10.25
C VAL A 288 -0.03 47.90 8.97
N THR A 289 0.12 46.69 8.43
CA THR A 289 -0.36 46.33 7.08
C THR A 289 -1.80 45.81 7.06
N ALA A 290 -2.28 45.24 8.16
CA ALA A 290 -3.68 44.86 8.33
C ALA A 290 -4.04 44.75 9.82
N VAL A 291 -5.31 44.99 10.15
CA VAL A 291 -5.89 44.79 11.48
C VAL A 291 -7.05 43.82 11.36
N GLY A 292 -6.95 42.67 12.03
CA GLY A 292 -7.96 41.61 12.08
C GLY A 292 -8.68 41.56 13.42
N PRO A 293 -9.73 40.74 13.56
CA PRO A 293 -10.42 40.53 14.83
C PRO A 293 -9.47 40.01 15.91
N GLY A 294 -9.62 40.51 17.15
CA GLY A 294 -8.72 40.17 18.27
C GLY A 294 -7.41 40.96 18.29
N ALA A 295 -7.32 42.08 17.55
CA ALA A 295 -6.19 42.99 17.61
C ALA A 295 -6.62 44.46 17.75
N THR A 296 -5.82 45.23 18.49
CA THR A 296 -5.97 46.67 18.69
C THR A 296 -4.68 47.39 18.34
N VAL A 297 -4.75 48.45 17.55
CA VAL A 297 -3.58 49.28 17.21
C VAL A 297 -3.58 50.55 18.07
N LEU A 298 -2.59 50.69 18.94
CA LEU A 298 -2.33 51.90 19.72
C LEU A 298 -1.33 52.79 18.95
N THR A 299 -1.80 53.88 18.37
CA THR A 299 -0.98 54.81 17.57
C THR A 299 -0.56 56.01 18.41
N VAL A 300 0.74 56.32 18.43
CA VAL A 300 1.29 57.56 19.00
C VAL A 300 1.31 58.62 17.90
N GLY A 301 0.58 59.73 18.09
CA GLY A 301 0.42 60.79 17.11
C GLY A 301 -0.72 60.54 16.11
N SER A 302 -0.65 61.17 14.93
CA SER A 302 -1.75 61.15 13.96
C SER A 302 -2.00 59.72 13.41
N PRO A 303 -3.26 59.24 13.40
CA PRO A 303 -3.60 57.89 12.96
C PRO A 303 -3.37 57.62 11.46
N GLY A 304 -3.11 58.66 10.66
CA GLY A 304 -2.95 58.56 9.20
C GLY A 304 -4.24 58.14 8.51
N SER A 305 -4.18 57.16 7.59
CA SER A 305 -5.34 56.65 6.82
C SER A 305 -6.22 55.66 7.58
N LEU A 306 -5.95 55.41 8.87
CA LEU A 306 -6.76 54.51 9.70
C LEU A 306 -7.98 55.28 10.22
N ALA A 307 -9.19 54.73 10.02
CA ALA A 307 -10.42 55.34 10.50
C ALA A 307 -10.44 55.37 12.04
N VAL A 308 -10.57 56.57 12.60
CA VAL A 308 -10.74 56.79 14.05
C VAL A 308 -12.21 56.61 14.39
N ALA A 309 -12.54 55.63 15.23
CA ALA A 309 -13.93 55.35 15.61
C ALA A 309 -14.46 56.32 16.70
N HIS A 310 -13.61 56.74 17.63
CA HIS A 310 -13.97 57.63 18.73
C HIS A 310 -12.86 58.64 19.03
N ARG A 311 -13.22 59.92 19.14
CA ARG A 311 -12.35 60.97 19.67
C ARG A 311 -12.86 61.34 21.07
N ILE A 312 -12.14 60.92 22.10
CA ILE A 312 -12.36 61.41 23.46
C ILE A 312 -11.61 62.74 23.57
N ALA A 313 -12.28 63.84 23.22
CA ALA A 313 -11.84 65.14 23.70
C ALA A 313 -12.21 65.18 25.18
N VAL A 314 -11.25 65.42 26.08
CA VAL A 314 -11.51 65.70 27.48
C VAL A 314 -11.70 67.22 27.57
N PRO A 315 -12.93 67.76 27.46
CA PRO A 315 -13.13 69.18 27.27
C PRO A 315 -13.29 69.81 28.66
N GLY A 316 -12.35 70.69 29.05
CA GLY A 316 -12.52 71.70 30.09
C GLY A 316 -13.22 71.26 31.38
N LEU A 317 -12.46 70.59 32.25
CA LEU A 317 -12.55 70.55 33.74
C LEU A 317 -11.50 69.52 34.20
N ASP A 318 -10.45 69.99 34.90
CA ASP A 318 -9.46 69.32 35.79
C ASP A 318 -9.16 67.80 35.66
N ALA A 319 -9.29 67.19 34.47
CA ALA A 319 -8.96 65.79 34.29
C ALA A 319 -7.45 65.60 34.03
N VAL A 320 -6.80 64.80 34.88
CA VAL A 320 -5.36 64.54 34.82
C VAL A 320 -5.12 63.23 34.08
N THR A 321 -4.43 63.30 32.94
CA THR A 321 -4.08 62.13 32.14
C THR A 321 -3.01 61.29 32.82
N ASP A 322 -3.18 59.98 32.79
CA ASP A 322 -2.17 59.05 33.28
C ASP A 322 -0.94 59.05 32.36
N ALA A 323 0.25 59.06 32.97
CA ALA A 323 1.53 59.09 32.26
C ALA A 323 2.57 58.26 33.02
N MET A 324 3.46 57.60 32.28
CA MET A 324 4.65 56.96 32.82
C MET A 324 5.88 57.36 32.01
N THR A 325 6.96 57.72 32.70
CA THR A 325 8.27 57.91 32.11
C THR A 325 8.85 56.57 31.62
N GLU A 326 9.82 56.62 30.70
CA GLU A 326 10.50 55.40 30.23
C GLU A 326 11.12 54.59 31.38
N ALA A 327 11.70 55.27 32.38
CA ALA A 327 12.30 54.64 33.55
C ALA A 327 11.27 53.94 34.44
N GLU A 328 10.11 54.55 34.67
CA GLU A 328 9.01 53.93 35.43
C GLU A 328 8.44 52.71 34.69
N SER A 329 8.29 52.79 33.37
CA SER A 329 7.82 51.67 32.55
C SER A 329 8.82 50.52 32.50
N GLU A 330 10.11 50.82 32.41
CA GLU A 330 11.17 49.80 32.52
C GLU A 330 11.16 49.13 33.90
N ALA A 331 11.04 49.91 34.97
CA ALA A 331 10.96 49.37 36.34
C ALA A 331 9.74 48.45 36.51
N CYS A 332 8.58 48.87 36.00
CA CYS A 332 7.36 48.07 35.96
C CYS A 332 7.57 46.76 35.16
N ALA A 333 8.10 46.85 33.95
CA ALA A 333 8.32 45.70 33.08
C ALA A 333 9.31 44.68 33.67
N ARG A 334 10.40 45.14 34.28
CA ARG A 334 11.37 44.29 34.98
C ARG A 334 10.76 43.60 36.20
N ARG A 335 9.85 44.26 36.90
CA ARG A 335 9.14 43.66 38.04
C ARG A 335 8.14 42.60 37.57
N ILE A 336 7.42 42.84 36.47
CA ILE A 336 6.56 41.82 35.84
C ILE A 336 7.40 40.62 35.37
N ALA A 337 8.59 40.86 34.80
CA ALA A 337 9.52 39.80 34.42
C ALA A 337 10.00 38.94 35.60
N SER A 338 9.90 39.44 36.84
CA SER A 338 10.32 38.69 38.03
C SER A 338 9.29 37.65 38.50
N ILE A 339 8.00 37.88 38.25
CA ILE A 339 6.90 36.93 38.56
C ILE A 339 6.74 35.84 37.49
N ASP A 340 7.23 36.08 36.28
CA ASP A 340 7.33 35.10 35.18
C ASP A 340 8.30 33.93 35.48
N ARG A 341 9.15 34.05 36.52
CA ARG A 341 10.17 33.05 36.87
C ARG A 341 9.63 31.67 37.30
N GLY A 342 8.34 31.55 37.57
CA GLY A 342 7.67 30.29 37.94
C GLY A 342 6.80 29.67 36.84
N TYR A 343 6.58 30.36 35.72
CA TYR A 343 5.66 29.93 34.65
C TYR A 343 6.36 29.70 33.29
N GLY A 344 7.69 29.83 33.25
CA GLY A 344 8.55 29.36 32.16
C GLY A 344 8.72 27.83 32.10
N GLY A 345 7.74 27.08 32.61
CA GLY A 345 7.58 25.69 32.25
C GLY A 345 7.22 25.66 30.77
N ARG A 346 8.22 25.36 29.93
CA ARG A 346 8.08 24.92 28.53
C ARG A 346 6.66 24.41 28.25
N ARG A 347 5.76 25.28 27.78
CA ARG A 347 4.74 24.85 26.82
C ARG A 347 5.50 24.61 25.53
N LEU A 348 6.22 23.49 25.49
CA LEU A 348 6.54 22.89 24.21
C LEU A 348 5.16 22.67 23.59
N ASP A 349 4.85 23.33 22.49
CA ASP A 349 4.05 22.65 21.48
C ASP A 349 4.84 21.35 21.23
N HIS A 350 4.45 20.25 21.89
CA HIS A 350 5.29 19.06 22.00
C HIS A 350 5.35 18.38 20.64
N ARG A 351 6.22 18.90 19.78
CA ARG A 351 6.62 18.26 18.54
C ARG A 351 7.16 16.90 18.95
N TRP A 352 6.76 15.88 18.21
CA TRP A 352 7.20 14.51 18.47
C TRP A 352 8.73 14.41 18.65
N ALA A 353 9.51 15.19 17.90
CA ALA A 353 10.97 15.17 17.97
C ALA A 353 11.53 15.69 19.30
N ASP A 354 10.83 16.62 19.97
CA ASP A 354 11.21 17.11 21.30
C ASP A 354 10.89 16.06 22.36
N LEU A 355 9.74 15.39 22.25
CA LEU A 355 9.36 14.30 23.15
C LEU A 355 10.39 13.17 23.10
N VAL A 356 10.78 12.75 21.89
CA VAL A 356 11.75 11.66 21.67
C VAL A 356 13.21 12.08 21.96
N GLY A 357 13.47 13.38 22.12
CA GLY A 357 14.80 13.92 22.45
C GLY A 357 15.76 14.02 21.26
N ILE A 358 15.22 14.19 20.05
CA ILE A 358 15.97 14.31 18.79
C ILE A 358 16.17 15.79 18.40
N GLY A 359 15.27 16.68 18.81
CA GLY A 359 15.30 18.10 18.43
C GLY A 359 14.83 18.28 16.99
N ASP A 360 15.75 18.42 16.03
CA ASP A 360 15.40 18.57 14.61
C ASP A 360 15.33 17.19 13.90
N PRO A 361 14.16 16.79 13.36
CA PRO A 361 14.00 15.57 12.56
C PRO A 361 14.99 15.48 11.39
N GLY A 362 15.39 16.61 10.83
CA GLY A 362 16.30 16.70 9.69
C GLY A 362 17.75 16.35 10.02
N SER A 363 18.14 16.35 11.29
CA SER A 363 19.54 16.18 11.76
C SER A 363 19.73 14.99 12.71
N VAL A 364 18.85 13.98 12.62
CA VAL A 364 18.96 12.72 13.38
C VAL A 364 20.35 12.09 13.20
N ASP A 365 21.13 12.09 14.29
CA ASP A 365 22.39 11.34 14.38
C ASP A 365 22.14 9.94 14.94
N VAL A 366 22.16 8.97 14.03
CA VAL A 366 21.92 7.55 14.31
C VAL A 366 22.91 6.97 15.32
N VAL A 367 24.17 7.43 15.32
CA VAL A 367 25.19 6.91 16.25
C VAL A 367 24.84 7.31 17.68
N ARG A 368 24.41 8.56 17.85
CA ARG A 368 24.01 9.10 19.15
C ARG A 368 22.68 8.50 19.61
N THR A 369 21.65 8.48 18.75
CA THR A 369 20.30 8.03 19.14
C THR A 369 20.21 6.53 19.41
N TRP A 370 21.04 5.70 18.76
CA TRP A 370 21.11 4.24 18.98
C TRP A 370 22.21 3.80 19.94
N SER A 371 22.79 4.74 20.68
CA SER A 371 23.71 4.40 21.77
C SER A 371 23.04 3.45 22.78
N PRO A 372 23.79 2.51 23.40
CA PRO A 372 23.23 1.56 24.37
C PRO A 372 22.47 2.28 25.49
N ARG A 373 21.17 2.02 25.56
CA ARG A 373 20.28 2.65 26.54
C ARG A 373 20.40 1.96 27.90
N THR A 374 20.09 2.68 28.98
CA THR A 374 19.96 2.10 30.32
C THR A 374 18.82 1.08 30.34
N ARG A 375 18.85 0.14 31.31
CA ARG A 375 17.79 -0.88 31.45
C ARG A 375 16.38 -0.26 31.57
N SER A 376 16.26 0.89 32.24
CA SER A 376 14.99 1.61 32.38
C SER A 376 14.50 2.25 31.09
N ALA A 377 15.40 2.71 30.21
CA ALA A 377 15.08 3.39 28.97
C ALA A 377 14.94 2.46 27.75
N ARG A 378 15.19 1.15 27.90
CA ARG A 378 14.98 0.13 26.85
C ARG A 378 13.49 -0.10 26.61
N LEU A 379 13.09 -0.22 25.34
CA LEU A 379 11.71 -0.44 24.86
C LEU A 379 10.67 0.52 25.46
N ARG A 380 11.11 1.74 25.79
CA ARG A 380 10.30 2.79 26.39
C ARG A 380 10.39 4.03 25.53
N VAL A 381 9.25 4.54 25.10
CA VAL A 381 9.15 5.74 24.24
C VAL A 381 7.96 6.60 24.59
N PRO A 382 8.05 7.94 24.45
CA PRO A 382 6.92 8.82 24.60
C PRO A 382 5.93 8.64 23.45
N VAL A 383 4.64 8.62 23.79
CA VAL A 383 3.54 8.51 22.82
C VAL A 383 2.69 9.77 22.74
N GLY A 384 2.82 10.68 23.71
CA GLY A 384 2.05 11.92 23.78
C GLY A 384 2.32 12.69 25.07
N THR A 385 1.41 13.59 25.44
CA THR A 385 1.48 14.37 26.69
C THR A 385 0.18 14.30 27.48
N ASP A 386 0.25 14.40 28.80
CA ASP A 386 -0.92 14.45 29.66
C ASP A 386 -1.55 15.85 29.75
N GLY A 387 -2.48 16.05 30.68
CA GLY A 387 -3.17 17.33 30.90
C GLY A 387 -2.29 18.43 31.50
N GLU A 388 -1.14 18.08 32.10
CA GLU A 388 -0.16 19.00 32.66
C GLU A 388 0.95 19.33 31.64
N GLY A 389 1.00 18.58 30.53
CA GLY A 389 2.01 18.70 29.48
C GLY A 389 3.19 17.74 29.66
N ASP A 390 3.15 16.86 30.65
CA ASP A 390 4.23 15.91 30.89
C ASP A 390 4.21 14.78 29.84
N PRO A 391 5.38 14.30 29.37
CA PRO A 391 5.45 13.20 28.43
C PRO A 391 4.85 11.90 29.00
N VAL A 392 3.87 11.35 28.29
CA VAL A 392 3.32 10.03 28.58
C VAL A 392 4.10 9.00 27.78
N GLU A 393 4.83 8.14 28.51
CA GLU A 393 5.67 7.10 27.93
C GLU A 393 5.00 5.73 27.96
N LEU A 394 5.13 4.99 26.87
CA LEU A 394 4.75 3.58 26.79
C LEU A 394 5.99 2.71 26.99
N ASP A 395 5.97 1.86 28.02
CA ASP A 395 7.07 0.97 28.37
C ASP A 395 6.67 -0.49 28.10
N LEU A 396 7.20 -1.05 27.01
CA LEU A 396 6.86 -2.40 26.55
C LEU A 396 7.63 -3.50 27.29
N LYS A 397 8.47 -3.15 28.26
CA LYS A 397 9.17 -4.13 29.08
C LYS A 397 8.18 -4.89 29.97
N GLU A 398 8.62 -6.04 30.44
CA GLU A 398 7.88 -6.82 31.43
C GLU A 398 7.75 -6.07 32.76
N ALA A 399 6.67 -6.35 33.50
CA ALA A 399 6.47 -5.82 34.85
C ALA A 399 7.65 -6.12 35.79
N ALA A 400 8.29 -7.29 35.66
CA ALA A 400 9.49 -7.66 36.43
C ALA A 400 10.70 -6.75 36.16
N HIS A 401 10.69 -6.02 35.04
CA HIS A 401 11.72 -5.04 34.66
C HIS A 401 11.21 -3.60 34.76
N GLY A 402 10.11 -3.37 35.49
CA GLY A 402 9.51 -2.06 35.71
C GLY A 402 8.72 -1.50 34.51
N GLY A 403 8.40 -2.33 33.51
CA GLY A 403 7.58 -1.93 32.36
C GLY A 403 6.08 -2.21 32.55
N MET A 404 5.29 -1.83 31.56
CA MET A 404 3.82 -1.96 31.58
C MET A 404 3.33 -3.35 31.11
N GLY A 405 4.26 -4.21 30.69
CA GLY A 405 4.02 -5.56 30.17
C GLY A 405 4.24 -5.66 28.65
N PRO A 406 4.58 -6.86 28.15
CA PRO A 406 5.02 -7.03 26.76
C PRO A 406 3.89 -7.01 25.73
N HIS A 407 2.65 -7.18 26.15
CA HIS A 407 1.49 -7.23 25.25
C HIS A 407 0.45 -6.20 25.66
N GLY A 408 -0.23 -5.61 24.68
CA GLY A 408 -1.27 -4.63 24.92
C GLY A 408 -2.32 -4.52 23.84
N LEU A 409 -3.35 -3.73 24.16
CA LEU A 409 -4.55 -3.54 23.35
C LEU A 409 -4.74 -2.05 23.04
N CYS A 410 -5.07 -1.71 21.80
CA CYS A 410 -5.36 -0.34 21.37
C CYS A 410 -6.72 -0.26 20.65
N ILE A 411 -7.73 0.33 21.28
CA ILE A 411 -9.07 0.49 20.69
C ILE A 411 -9.33 1.97 20.41
N GLY A 412 -9.89 2.28 19.23
CA GLY A 412 -10.28 3.64 18.89
C GLY A 412 -11.12 3.69 17.62
N ALA A 413 -12.24 4.41 17.66
CA ALA A 413 -13.14 4.58 16.54
C ALA A 413 -12.46 5.22 15.33
N THR A 414 -13.06 5.09 14.14
CA THR A 414 -12.60 5.77 12.93
C THR A 414 -12.48 7.28 13.19
N GLY A 415 -11.36 7.90 12.80
CA GLY A 415 -11.09 9.32 13.04
C GLY A 415 -10.57 9.67 14.44
N SER A 416 -10.52 8.73 15.39
CA SER A 416 -9.98 8.98 16.74
C SER A 416 -8.46 9.18 16.79
N GLY A 417 -7.73 8.83 15.72
CA GLY A 417 -6.27 8.92 15.65
C GLY A 417 -5.51 7.60 15.89
N LYS A 418 -6.20 6.44 15.95
CA LYS A 418 -5.57 5.11 16.17
C LYS A 418 -4.36 4.84 15.26
N SER A 419 -4.51 4.94 13.94
CA SER A 419 -3.43 4.68 12.99
C SER A 419 -2.25 5.64 13.17
N GLU A 420 -2.53 6.89 13.54
CA GLU A 420 -1.48 7.86 13.82
C GLU A 420 -0.72 7.53 15.10
N LEU A 421 -1.41 7.11 16.16
CA LEU A 421 -0.76 6.65 17.38
C LEU A 421 0.16 5.43 17.14
N LEU A 422 -0.28 4.48 16.29
CA LEU A 422 0.55 3.33 15.92
C LEU A 422 1.82 3.76 15.16
N ARG A 423 1.72 4.75 14.26
CA ARG A 423 2.88 5.36 13.59
C ARG A 423 3.80 6.05 14.58
N THR A 424 3.26 6.86 15.48
CA THR A 424 4.00 7.59 16.51
C THR A 424 4.79 6.64 17.40
N LEU A 425 4.17 5.54 17.83
CA LEU A 425 4.83 4.50 18.62
C LEU A 425 5.94 3.80 17.82
N ALA A 426 5.64 3.33 16.61
CA ALA A 426 6.62 2.64 15.77
C ALA A 426 7.81 3.54 15.43
N LEU A 427 7.56 4.81 15.06
CA LEU A 427 8.59 5.79 14.74
C LEU A 427 9.45 6.13 15.97
N GLY A 428 8.83 6.34 17.13
CA GLY A 428 9.54 6.58 18.40
C GLY A 428 10.50 5.45 18.73
N LEU A 429 10.05 4.21 18.54
CA LEU A 429 10.85 3.02 18.82
C LEU A 429 12.04 2.87 17.85
N VAL A 430 11.84 2.98 16.53
CA VAL A 430 12.94 2.85 15.55
C VAL A 430 13.92 4.02 15.61
N ALA A 431 13.47 5.20 16.02
CA ALA A 431 14.34 6.36 16.17
C ALA A 431 15.27 6.25 17.40
N THR A 432 14.86 5.51 18.43
CA THR A 432 15.58 5.38 19.71
C THR A 432 16.29 4.04 19.90
N HIS A 433 15.97 3.02 19.10
CA HIS A 433 16.54 1.68 19.22
C HIS A 433 17.16 1.24 17.90
N SER A 434 18.32 0.60 17.95
CA SER A 434 18.93 -0.02 16.78
C SER A 434 18.18 -1.29 16.34
N PRO A 435 18.33 -1.73 15.07
CA PRO A 435 17.81 -3.02 14.61
C PRO A 435 18.33 -4.23 15.41
N ASP A 436 19.50 -4.12 16.04
CA ASP A 436 20.05 -5.17 16.90
C ASP A 436 19.32 -5.28 18.25
N ALA A 437 18.55 -4.26 18.64
CA ALA A 437 17.77 -4.22 19.87
C ALA A 437 16.27 -4.44 19.64
N LEU A 438 15.74 -4.00 18.50
CA LEU A 438 14.32 -4.04 18.16
C LEU A 438 14.09 -4.32 16.68
N ASN A 439 13.19 -5.28 16.42
CA ASN A 439 12.58 -5.51 15.12
C ASN A 439 11.05 -5.33 15.19
N LEU A 440 10.45 -5.01 14.04
CA LEU A 440 9.01 -4.78 13.89
C LEU A 440 8.38 -5.78 12.91
N ALA A 441 7.22 -6.31 13.27
CA ALA A 441 6.31 -6.99 12.37
C ALA A 441 4.99 -6.20 12.33
N LEU A 442 4.73 -5.53 11.21
CA LEU A 442 3.63 -4.59 11.03
C LEU A 442 2.56 -5.22 10.15
N ILE A 443 1.36 -5.43 10.70
CA ILE A 443 0.28 -6.19 10.08
C ILE A 443 -0.95 -5.30 9.98
N ASP A 444 -1.44 -5.05 8.77
CA ASP A 444 -2.62 -4.23 8.47
C ASP A 444 -3.63 -5.06 7.67
N PHE A 445 -4.76 -5.40 8.29
CA PHE A 445 -5.72 -6.32 7.71
C PHE A 445 -6.50 -5.73 6.51
N LYS A 446 -6.99 -4.49 6.60
CA LYS A 446 -7.87 -3.85 5.59
C LYS A 446 -7.12 -3.07 4.50
N GLY A 447 -5.79 -3.19 4.45
CA GLY A 447 -4.98 -2.47 3.46
C GLY A 447 -4.83 -0.98 3.76
N GLY A 448 -4.86 -0.59 5.03
CA GLY A 448 -4.59 0.77 5.45
C GLY A 448 -3.17 1.23 5.08
N ALA A 449 -3.00 2.55 4.92
CA ALA A 449 -1.70 3.18 4.75
C ALA A 449 -1.02 3.43 6.12
N THR A 450 -1.35 2.65 7.16
CA THR A 450 -0.87 2.90 8.54
C THR A 450 0.65 2.85 8.59
N PHE A 451 1.27 1.82 8.01
CA PHE A 451 2.72 1.62 8.12
C PHE A 451 3.49 1.90 6.82
N ARG A 452 2.92 2.68 5.89
CA ARG A 452 3.56 3.03 4.63
C ARG A 452 4.91 3.73 4.87
N GLY A 453 5.96 3.30 4.18
CA GLY A 453 7.31 3.86 4.26
C GLY A 453 8.22 3.12 5.25
N PHE A 454 7.68 2.37 6.21
CA PHE A 454 8.47 1.62 7.19
C PHE A 454 9.25 0.47 6.56
N GLU A 455 8.82 -0.08 5.42
CA GLU A 455 9.49 -1.16 4.69
C GLU A 455 10.94 -0.84 4.29
N ARG A 456 11.31 0.44 4.29
CA ARG A 456 12.68 0.92 4.00
C ARG A 456 13.64 0.83 5.20
N LEU A 457 13.11 0.59 6.40
CA LEU A 457 13.86 0.54 7.64
C LEU A 457 14.42 -0.87 7.89
N ARG A 458 15.66 -0.93 8.39
CA ARG A 458 16.34 -2.21 8.69
C ARG A 458 15.75 -2.92 9.91
N HIS A 459 14.93 -2.27 10.74
CA HIS A 459 14.20 -2.87 11.86
C HIS A 459 13.05 -3.76 11.42
N VAL A 460 12.53 -3.56 10.21
CA VAL A 460 11.28 -4.17 9.81
C VAL A 460 11.53 -5.60 9.31
N ALA A 461 11.06 -6.56 10.09
CA ALA A 461 11.14 -7.99 9.81
C ALA A 461 9.96 -8.49 8.95
N ALA A 462 8.83 -7.79 9.00
CA ALA A 462 7.64 -8.07 8.23
C ALA A 462 6.76 -6.82 8.07
N VAL A 463 6.29 -6.57 6.86
CA VAL A 463 5.14 -5.69 6.59
C VAL A 463 4.12 -6.51 5.82
N ILE A 464 2.92 -6.65 6.36
CA ILE A 464 1.85 -7.45 5.78
C ILE A 464 0.63 -6.56 5.70
N THR A 465 0.20 -6.23 4.48
CA THR A 465 -0.94 -5.34 4.23
C THR A 465 -1.96 -6.05 3.35
N ASN A 466 -3.21 -5.57 3.39
CA ASN A 466 -4.28 -5.98 2.48
C ASN A 466 -4.61 -7.49 2.57
N LEU A 467 -4.68 -8.01 3.79
CA LEU A 467 -4.99 -9.41 4.05
C LEU A 467 -6.47 -9.76 3.84
N SER A 468 -7.37 -8.78 3.83
CA SER A 468 -8.82 -9.00 3.74
C SER A 468 -9.26 -9.75 2.48
N ASP A 469 -8.52 -9.58 1.38
CA ASP A 469 -8.89 -10.10 0.07
C ASP A 469 -8.12 -11.40 -0.27
N GLU A 470 -7.13 -11.77 0.56
CA GLU A 470 -6.17 -12.83 0.27
C GLU A 470 -6.04 -13.82 1.44
N ALA A 471 -7.05 -14.66 1.66
CA ALA A 471 -7.09 -15.64 2.76
C ALA A 471 -5.83 -16.52 2.88
N HIS A 472 -5.18 -16.85 1.75
CA HIS A 472 -3.94 -17.62 1.74
C HIS A 472 -2.75 -16.90 2.41
N LEU A 473 -2.69 -15.56 2.34
CA LEU A 473 -1.66 -14.77 3.03
C LEU A 473 -1.87 -14.80 4.56
N VAL A 474 -3.11 -14.91 5.02
CA VAL A 474 -3.41 -15.03 6.46
C VAL A 474 -2.88 -16.35 7.02
N THR A 475 -3.12 -17.47 6.33
CA THR A 475 -2.54 -18.77 6.73
C THR A 475 -1.02 -18.74 6.68
N ARG A 476 -0.44 -18.15 5.64
CA ARG A 476 1.01 -17.96 5.54
C ARG A 476 1.57 -17.15 6.71
N MET A 477 0.87 -16.08 7.12
CA MET A 477 1.28 -15.21 8.23
C MET A 477 1.30 -15.98 9.53
N ARG A 478 0.24 -16.78 9.76
CA ARG A 478 0.19 -17.71 10.91
C ARG A 478 1.43 -18.61 10.92
N ASP A 479 1.73 -19.26 9.81
CA ASP A 479 2.84 -20.21 9.71
C ASP A 479 4.20 -19.50 9.93
N ALA A 480 4.38 -18.30 9.38
CA ALA A 480 5.60 -17.49 9.55
C ALA A 480 5.84 -17.02 11.01
N LEU A 481 4.78 -16.59 11.69
CA LEU A 481 4.85 -16.17 13.10
C LEU A 481 5.05 -17.36 14.04
N ALA A 482 4.37 -18.49 13.78
CA ALA A 482 4.60 -19.74 14.51
C ALA A 482 6.05 -20.22 14.33
N GLY A 483 6.56 -20.15 13.09
CA GLY A 483 7.95 -20.40 12.76
C GLY A 483 8.94 -19.54 13.54
N GLU A 484 8.63 -18.25 13.73
CA GLU A 484 9.48 -17.34 14.51
C GLU A 484 9.53 -17.73 15.98
N MET A 485 8.40 -18.16 16.55
CA MET A 485 8.37 -18.66 17.93
C MET A 485 9.28 -19.88 18.08
N THR A 486 9.16 -20.85 17.18
CA THR A 486 10.00 -22.06 17.18
C THR A 486 11.47 -21.73 16.97
N ARG A 487 11.81 -20.87 16.00
CA ARG A 487 13.18 -20.44 15.73
C ARG A 487 13.83 -19.80 16.96
N ARG A 488 13.12 -18.92 17.66
CA ARG A 488 13.62 -18.27 18.88
C ARG A 488 13.82 -19.27 20.02
N GLN A 489 12.90 -20.21 20.21
CA GLN A 489 13.05 -21.29 21.20
C GLN A 489 14.29 -22.14 20.92
N GLU A 490 14.48 -22.55 19.67
CA GLU A 490 15.63 -23.36 19.24
C GLU A 490 16.95 -22.60 19.41
N LEU A 491 16.98 -21.30 19.09
CA LEU A 491 18.15 -20.45 19.28
C LEU A 491 18.55 -20.34 20.75
N LEU A 492 17.59 -20.07 21.64
CA LEU A 492 17.84 -20.00 23.08
C LEU A 492 18.32 -21.35 23.64
N ARG A 493 17.75 -22.46 23.15
CA ARG A 493 18.18 -23.81 23.51
C ARG A 493 19.60 -24.10 23.05
N ALA A 494 19.94 -23.79 21.79
CA ALA A 494 21.25 -24.02 21.20
C ALA A 494 22.35 -23.14 21.81
N ALA A 495 22.01 -21.94 22.27
CA ALA A 495 22.97 -20.98 22.85
C ALA A 495 23.40 -21.29 24.30
N GLY A 496 22.95 -22.41 24.88
CA GLY A 496 23.27 -22.78 26.26
C GLY A 496 22.05 -23.10 27.15
N GLY A 497 20.87 -23.28 26.55
CA GLY A 497 19.66 -23.64 27.30
C GLY A 497 19.03 -22.48 28.09
N PHE A 498 19.11 -21.26 27.57
CA PHE A 498 18.55 -20.09 28.26
C PHE A 498 17.02 -20.18 28.38
N ALA A 499 16.48 -19.83 29.55
CA ALA A 499 15.04 -19.83 29.81
C ALA A 499 14.29 -18.71 29.05
N GLY A 500 14.99 -17.64 28.66
CA GLY A 500 14.43 -16.54 27.89
C GLY A 500 15.46 -15.52 27.42
N VAL A 501 15.01 -14.56 26.61
CA VAL A 501 15.84 -13.52 26.00
C VAL A 501 16.51 -12.62 27.05
N ALA A 502 15.87 -12.38 28.19
CA ALA A 502 16.47 -11.56 29.25
C ALA A 502 17.77 -12.16 29.82
N ASP A 503 17.84 -13.49 29.98
CA ASP A 503 19.04 -14.17 30.46
C ASP A 503 20.09 -14.29 29.35
N TYR A 504 19.64 -14.51 28.10
CA TYR A 504 20.49 -14.47 26.91
C TYR A 504 21.20 -13.12 26.75
N ASP A 505 20.46 -12.01 26.84
CA ASP A 505 21.00 -10.65 26.75
C ASP A 505 21.95 -10.34 27.92
N ARG A 506 21.67 -10.87 29.12
CA ARG A 506 22.56 -10.71 30.28
C ARG A 506 23.89 -11.43 30.08
N ALA A 507 23.86 -12.66 29.58
CA ALA A 507 25.06 -13.43 29.25
C ALA A 507 25.88 -12.76 28.12
N ARG A 508 25.20 -12.20 27.13
CA ARG A 508 25.84 -11.42 26.07
C ARG A 508 26.49 -10.15 26.61
N ALA A 509 25.79 -9.40 27.46
CA ALA A 509 26.32 -8.19 28.09
C ALA A 509 27.50 -8.47 29.04
N SER A 510 27.60 -9.67 29.59
CA SER A 510 28.74 -10.11 30.41
C SER A 510 29.93 -10.63 29.59
N GLY A 511 29.93 -10.47 28.27
CA GLY A 511 31.05 -10.80 27.39
C GLY A 511 30.96 -12.15 26.67
N THR A 512 29.86 -12.89 26.81
CA THR A 512 29.65 -14.12 26.03
C THR A 512 29.43 -13.76 24.56
N ALA A 513 30.19 -14.38 23.66
CA ALA A 513 30.10 -14.13 22.22
C ALA A 513 28.81 -14.74 21.63
N LEU A 514 27.69 -14.05 21.81
CA LEU A 514 26.37 -14.41 21.31
C LEU A 514 25.87 -13.37 20.29
N PRO A 515 25.23 -13.78 19.18
CA PRO A 515 24.63 -12.83 18.24
C PRO A 515 23.48 -12.05 18.91
N PRO A 516 23.19 -10.79 18.51
CA PRO A 516 22.05 -10.05 19.05
C PRO A 516 20.74 -10.77 18.71
N LEU A 517 19.82 -10.84 19.69
CA LEU A 517 18.47 -11.35 19.51
C LEU A 517 17.46 -10.23 19.84
N PRO A 518 17.13 -9.36 18.86
CA PRO A 518 16.29 -8.19 19.11
C PRO A 518 14.88 -8.57 19.57
N ALA A 519 14.28 -7.70 20.38
CA ALA A 519 12.86 -7.80 20.70
C ALA A 519 12.04 -7.65 19.41
N LEU A 520 10.99 -8.44 19.24
CA LEU A 520 10.10 -8.36 18.08
C LEU A 520 8.75 -7.78 18.51
N LEU A 521 8.44 -6.56 18.10
CA LEU A 521 7.12 -5.97 18.30
C LEU A 521 6.23 -6.30 17.10
N ILE A 522 5.17 -7.07 17.36
CA ILE A 522 4.14 -7.45 16.41
C ILE A 522 2.95 -6.52 16.61
N VAL A 523 2.68 -5.65 15.64
CA VAL A 523 1.53 -4.75 15.65
C VAL A 523 0.50 -5.25 14.66
N VAL A 524 -0.69 -5.60 15.16
CA VAL A 524 -1.80 -6.11 14.34
C VAL A 524 -2.92 -5.08 14.33
N ASP A 525 -3.05 -4.35 13.23
CA ASP A 525 -4.16 -3.42 13.02
C ASP A 525 -5.40 -4.13 12.47
N GLU A 526 -6.57 -3.72 12.95
CA GLU A 526 -7.88 -4.36 12.72
C GLU A 526 -7.91 -5.86 13.10
N PHE A 527 -7.30 -6.24 14.23
CA PHE A 527 -7.22 -7.65 14.67
C PHE A 527 -8.59 -8.30 14.86
N SER A 528 -9.61 -7.52 15.26
CA SER A 528 -10.96 -8.06 15.47
C SER A 528 -11.52 -8.61 14.15
N GLU A 529 -11.36 -7.89 13.05
CA GLU A 529 -11.83 -8.30 11.71
C GLU A 529 -11.03 -9.49 11.18
N LEU A 530 -9.72 -9.51 11.43
CA LEU A 530 -8.86 -10.65 11.13
C LEU A 530 -9.38 -11.94 11.79
N LEU A 531 -9.74 -11.89 13.08
CA LEU A 531 -10.30 -13.04 13.81
C LEU A 531 -11.75 -13.38 13.38
N ALA A 532 -12.48 -12.46 12.74
CA ALA A 532 -13.79 -12.75 12.15
C ALA A 532 -13.66 -13.77 11.04
N GLN A 533 -12.68 -13.54 10.18
CA GLN A 533 -12.49 -14.31 8.97
C GLN A 533 -11.68 -15.57 9.23
N GLN A 534 -10.76 -15.53 10.19
CA GLN A 534 -9.86 -16.63 10.54
C GLN A 534 -9.77 -16.82 12.07
N PRO A 535 -10.74 -17.52 12.68
CA PRO A 535 -10.79 -17.73 14.13
C PRO A 535 -9.58 -18.48 14.69
N ASP A 536 -9.00 -19.41 13.92
CA ASP A 536 -7.86 -20.26 14.33
C ASP A 536 -6.61 -19.46 14.69
N LEU A 537 -6.49 -18.21 14.24
CA LEU A 537 -5.39 -17.31 14.62
C LEU A 537 -5.40 -16.93 16.11
N ALA A 538 -6.55 -17.03 16.79
CA ALA A 538 -6.64 -16.73 18.21
C ALA A 538 -5.68 -17.62 19.02
N GLU A 539 -5.54 -18.89 18.66
CA GLU A 539 -4.63 -19.82 19.33
C GLU A 539 -3.16 -19.38 19.23
N LEU A 540 -2.76 -18.87 18.07
CA LEU A 540 -1.42 -18.33 17.86
C LEU A 540 -1.18 -17.10 18.74
N PHE A 541 -2.13 -16.16 18.79
CA PHE A 541 -1.99 -14.98 19.66
C PHE A 541 -1.96 -15.35 21.14
N VAL A 542 -2.72 -16.36 21.57
CA VAL A 542 -2.66 -16.89 22.95
C VAL A 542 -1.29 -17.52 23.22
N ALA A 543 -0.75 -18.28 22.26
CA ALA A 543 0.58 -18.84 22.38
C ALA A 543 1.66 -17.74 22.50
N ILE A 544 1.54 -16.65 21.72
CA ILE A 544 2.40 -15.47 21.84
C ILE A 544 2.19 -14.77 23.18
N GLY A 545 0.96 -14.62 23.69
CA GLY A 545 0.70 -14.03 25.01
C GLY A 545 1.33 -14.83 26.16
N ARG A 546 1.39 -16.16 26.01
CA ARG A 546 1.96 -17.07 27.02
C ARG A 546 3.49 -17.16 26.96
N LEU A 547 4.06 -17.30 25.76
CA LEU A 547 5.49 -17.56 25.55
C LEU A 547 6.28 -16.35 25.06
N GLY A 548 5.61 -15.33 24.51
CA GLY A 548 6.23 -14.18 23.88
C GLY A 548 7.15 -13.41 24.83
N ARG A 549 6.76 -13.32 26.12
CA ARG A 549 7.60 -12.80 27.19
C ARG A 549 9.02 -13.38 27.18
N SER A 550 9.16 -14.71 27.32
CA SER A 550 10.47 -15.36 27.34
C SER A 550 11.17 -15.33 25.98
N LEU A 551 10.43 -15.25 24.89
CA LEU A 551 10.97 -15.18 23.52
C LEU A 551 11.30 -13.75 23.06
N GLY A 552 11.04 -12.72 23.88
CA GLY A 552 11.20 -11.32 23.48
C GLY A 552 10.28 -10.93 22.32
N MET A 553 9.09 -11.54 22.23
CA MET A 553 8.04 -11.20 21.27
C MET A 553 6.95 -10.41 21.99
N HIS A 554 6.70 -9.19 21.55
CA HIS A 554 5.74 -8.24 22.10
C HIS A 554 4.55 -8.13 21.13
N LEU A 555 3.33 -8.05 21.64
CA LEU A 555 2.11 -8.08 20.81
C LEU A 555 1.25 -6.85 21.11
N LEU A 556 0.97 -6.03 20.09
CA LEU A 556 0.04 -4.91 20.17
C LEU A 556 -1.13 -5.16 19.22
N LEU A 557 -2.29 -5.45 19.78
CA LEU A 557 -3.53 -5.66 19.03
C LEU A 557 -4.30 -4.34 18.93
N ALA A 558 -4.62 -3.90 17.72
CA ALA A 558 -5.35 -2.67 17.47
C ALA A 558 -6.63 -2.92 16.68
N SER A 559 -7.73 -2.23 17.00
CA SER A 559 -8.99 -2.37 16.27
C SER A 559 -9.87 -1.12 16.39
N GLN A 560 -10.70 -0.88 15.38
CA GLN A 560 -11.71 0.18 15.43
C GLN A 560 -12.86 -0.13 16.39
N ARG A 561 -13.17 -1.41 16.56
CA ARG A 561 -14.24 -1.92 17.43
C ARG A 561 -13.74 -3.09 18.23
N LEU A 562 -14.39 -3.34 19.36
CA LEU A 562 -14.08 -4.49 20.19
C LEU A 562 -15.26 -5.45 20.26
N ASP A 563 -14.99 -6.72 20.00
CA ASP A 563 -15.90 -7.85 20.24
C ASP A 563 -15.30 -8.70 21.36
N GLU A 564 -15.90 -8.64 22.56
CA GLU A 564 -15.43 -9.35 23.76
C GLU A 564 -15.29 -10.86 23.53
N GLY A 565 -16.16 -11.45 22.70
CA GLY A 565 -16.11 -12.88 22.39
C GLY A 565 -14.78 -13.33 21.77
N ARG A 566 -14.09 -12.41 21.10
CA ARG A 566 -12.83 -12.67 20.36
C ARG A 566 -11.57 -12.46 21.19
N LEU A 567 -11.70 -11.87 22.38
CA LEU A 567 -10.58 -11.70 23.31
C LEU A 567 -10.42 -12.87 24.29
N ARG A 568 -11.31 -13.87 24.24
CA ARG A 568 -11.28 -15.03 25.14
C ARG A 568 -9.90 -15.70 25.14
N GLY A 569 -9.30 -15.79 26.32
CA GLY A 569 -7.96 -16.35 26.54
C GLY A 569 -6.79 -15.39 26.29
N LEU A 570 -7.01 -14.24 25.64
CA LEU A 570 -6.00 -13.20 25.43
C LEU A 570 -5.99 -12.14 26.52
N GLU A 571 -7.14 -11.84 27.13
CA GLU A 571 -7.31 -10.73 28.09
C GLU A 571 -6.32 -10.72 29.25
N SER A 572 -5.96 -11.91 29.76
CA SER A 572 -5.01 -12.09 30.87
C SER A 572 -3.56 -11.79 30.48
N HIS A 573 -3.26 -11.78 29.17
CA HIS A 573 -1.92 -11.51 28.64
C HIS A 573 -1.74 -10.04 28.22
N LEU A 574 -2.83 -9.32 27.91
CA LEU A 574 -2.83 -7.92 27.47
C LEU A 574 -2.71 -6.98 28.69
N SER A 575 -1.47 -6.60 29.01
CA SER A 575 -1.09 -5.93 30.26
C SER A 575 -1.41 -4.43 30.27
N TYR A 576 -1.12 -3.73 29.18
CA TYR A 576 -1.47 -2.31 29.00
C TYR A 576 -2.58 -2.15 27.97
N ARG A 577 -3.43 -1.14 28.17
CA ARG A 577 -4.58 -0.89 27.30
C ARG A 577 -4.68 0.59 26.98
N ILE A 578 -4.76 0.89 25.70
CA ILE A 578 -4.94 2.23 25.16
C ILE A 578 -6.35 2.31 24.60
N ALA A 579 -7.12 3.29 25.06
CA ALA A 579 -8.43 3.59 24.51
C ALA A 579 -8.45 5.04 24.01
N LEU A 580 -8.50 5.21 22.70
CA LEU A 580 -8.91 6.49 22.10
C LEU A 580 -10.44 6.59 22.15
N LYS A 581 -11.01 7.65 21.57
CA LYS A 581 -12.47 7.81 21.51
C LYS A 581 -13.17 6.55 20.98
N THR A 582 -14.01 5.92 21.79
CA THR A 582 -14.77 4.71 21.44
C THR A 582 -16.18 5.03 20.92
N PHE A 583 -16.81 4.10 20.17
CA PHE A 583 -18.16 4.31 19.66
C PHE A 583 -19.23 4.23 20.74
N SER A 584 -19.00 3.41 21.78
CA SER A 584 -19.95 3.24 22.88
C SER A 584 -19.29 3.24 24.26
N PRO A 585 -20.07 3.53 25.32
CA PRO A 585 -19.64 3.32 26.71
C PRO A 585 -19.30 1.84 27.03
N ALA A 586 -19.96 0.88 26.36
CA ALA A 586 -19.71 -0.54 26.58
C ALA A 586 -18.30 -0.95 26.12
N GLU A 587 -17.87 -0.49 24.94
CA GLU A 587 -16.50 -0.71 24.45
C GLU A 587 -15.45 -0.09 25.37
N SER A 588 -15.70 1.13 25.89
CA SER A 588 -14.81 1.76 26.86
C SER A 588 -14.67 0.91 28.12
N ARG A 589 -15.78 0.38 28.65
CA ARG A 589 -15.76 -0.49 29.85
C ARG A 589 -15.04 -1.81 29.60
N ALA A 590 -15.21 -2.41 28.43
CA ALA A 590 -14.51 -3.64 28.08
C ALA A 590 -12.98 -3.46 28.06
N VAL A 591 -12.50 -2.30 27.62
CA VAL A 591 -11.05 -1.99 27.57
C VAL A 591 -10.53 -1.47 28.91
N LEU A 592 -11.11 -0.39 29.43
CA LEU A 592 -10.60 0.36 30.59
C LEU A 592 -11.26 -0.04 31.91
N GLY A 593 -12.46 -0.61 31.88
CA GLY A 593 -13.32 -0.80 33.07
C GLY A 593 -14.23 0.40 33.37
N THR A 594 -14.04 1.54 32.68
CA THR A 594 -14.83 2.78 32.85
C THR A 594 -15.41 3.24 31.50
N SER A 595 -16.36 4.19 31.50
CA SER A 595 -16.94 4.75 30.27
C SER A 595 -16.18 5.94 29.68
N ASP A 596 -15.10 6.37 30.34
CA ASP A 596 -14.44 7.67 30.11
C ASP A 596 -13.91 7.86 28.68
N ALA A 597 -13.52 6.77 27.98
CA ALA A 597 -13.02 6.88 26.61
C ALA A 597 -14.11 7.28 25.61
N HIS A 598 -15.38 7.00 25.89
CA HIS A 598 -16.49 7.43 25.04
C HIS A 598 -16.67 8.97 25.06
N GLU A 599 -16.43 9.55 26.23
CA GLU A 599 -16.57 10.99 26.53
C GLU A 599 -15.38 11.82 26.04
N LEU A 600 -14.31 11.19 25.54
CA LEU A 600 -13.17 11.90 24.94
C LEU A 600 -13.64 12.84 23.81
N PRO A 601 -12.97 14.00 23.63
CA PRO A 601 -13.32 14.95 22.57
C PRO A 601 -13.19 14.32 21.19
N GLY A 602 -13.94 14.84 20.21
CA GLY A 602 -13.89 14.38 18.82
C GLY A 602 -12.58 14.69 18.08
N SER A 603 -11.67 15.44 18.69
CA SER A 603 -10.35 15.72 18.13
C SER A 603 -9.47 14.45 18.15
N PRO A 604 -8.82 14.09 17.03
CA PRO A 604 -7.95 12.93 16.99
C PRO A 604 -6.79 13.03 17.99
N GLY A 605 -6.38 11.90 18.57
CA GLY A 605 -5.23 11.78 19.45
C GLY A 605 -5.57 11.79 20.94
N ALA A 606 -6.76 12.24 21.35
CA ALA A 606 -7.18 12.13 22.75
C ALA A 606 -7.37 10.65 23.14
N ALA A 607 -6.73 10.23 24.23
CA ALA A 607 -6.69 8.82 24.65
C ALA A 607 -6.53 8.65 26.16
N TYR A 608 -6.84 7.45 26.64
CA TYR A 608 -6.49 6.95 27.96
C TYR A 608 -5.52 5.78 27.84
N LEU A 609 -4.51 5.77 28.71
CA LEU A 609 -3.61 4.63 28.94
C LEU A 609 -3.95 4.01 30.30
N LYS A 610 -4.30 2.72 30.30
CA LYS A 610 -4.44 1.89 31.50
C LYS A 610 -3.26 0.94 31.60
N THR A 611 -2.56 0.97 32.72
CA THR A 611 -1.47 0.03 33.03
C THR A 611 -1.96 -1.14 33.89
N ALA A 612 -1.14 -2.19 34.02
CA ALA A 612 -1.50 -3.43 34.72
C ALA A 612 -1.80 -3.23 36.22
N ASP A 613 -1.25 -2.19 36.84
CA ASP A 613 -1.54 -1.75 38.20
C ASP A 613 -2.89 -1.00 38.34
N GLY A 614 -3.62 -0.81 37.24
CA GLY A 614 -4.92 -0.16 37.21
C GLY A 614 -4.87 1.36 37.06
N ARG A 615 -3.68 1.98 36.99
CA ARG A 615 -3.54 3.43 36.82
C ARG A 615 -4.06 3.85 35.45
N LEU A 616 -4.96 4.84 35.43
CA LEU A 616 -5.53 5.46 34.24
C LEU A 616 -4.89 6.83 34.02
N THR A 617 -4.26 7.04 32.86
CA THR A 617 -3.62 8.31 32.48
C THR A 617 -4.27 8.84 31.22
N ARG A 618 -4.87 10.03 31.29
CA ARG A 618 -5.39 10.73 30.10
C ARG A 618 -4.24 11.42 29.38
N PHE A 619 -4.18 11.29 28.07
CA PHE A 619 -3.14 11.91 27.26
C PHE A 619 -3.62 12.29 25.86
N THR A 620 -2.85 13.15 25.20
CA THR A 620 -3.01 13.49 23.78
C THR A 620 -1.80 12.95 23.03
N ALA A 621 -2.05 12.06 22.06
CA ALA A 621 -1.02 11.43 21.25
C ALA A 621 -0.25 12.46 20.41
N ALA A 622 1.06 12.28 20.31
CA ALA A 622 1.91 13.07 19.43
C ALA A 622 1.62 12.73 17.96
N TYR A 623 1.80 13.73 17.08
CA TYR A 623 1.47 13.65 15.65
C TYR A 623 2.75 13.70 14.80
N VAL A 624 2.96 12.70 13.93
CA VAL A 624 4.19 12.54 13.12
C VAL A 624 3.96 12.81 11.63
N SER A 625 2.69 12.84 11.21
CA SER A 625 2.30 13.12 9.82
C SER A 625 2.26 14.61 9.47
N ALA A 626 2.53 15.52 10.42
CA ALA A 626 2.64 16.95 10.14
C ALA A 626 3.93 17.26 9.37
N ALA A 627 3.89 18.31 8.55
CA ALA A 627 5.04 18.83 7.82
C ALA A 627 6.20 19.07 8.81
N ALA A 628 7.37 18.53 8.48
CA ALA A 628 8.58 18.73 9.27
C ALA A 628 8.95 20.22 9.24
N ALA A 629 8.74 20.91 10.36
CA ALA A 629 9.23 22.26 10.53
C ALA A 629 10.77 22.21 10.50
N ARG A 630 11.38 22.61 9.38
CA ARG A 630 12.83 22.85 9.34
C ARG A 630 13.13 23.99 10.30
N ALA A 631 13.91 23.70 11.34
CA ALA A 631 14.66 24.77 11.98
C ALA A 631 15.52 25.40 10.89
N THR A 632 15.32 26.68 10.59
CA THR A 632 16.25 27.41 9.74
C THR A 632 17.58 27.41 10.49
N PRO A 633 18.68 26.91 9.91
CA PRO A 633 19.97 27.11 10.54
C PRO A 633 20.20 28.61 10.58
N VAL A 634 20.19 29.20 11.77
CA VAL A 634 20.73 30.55 11.94
C VAL A 634 22.22 30.44 11.66
N PRO A 635 22.79 31.22 10.72
CA PRO A 635 24.24 31.27 10.54
C PRO A 635 24.85 31.75 11.86
N GLY A 636 25.41 30.82 12.63
CA GLY A 636 25.83 31.07 14.01
C GLY A 636 25.64 29.90 14.99
N ASP A 637 25.21 28.72 14.53
CA ASP A 637 25.18 27.49 15.33
C ASP A 637 26.60 26.93 15.61
N HIS A 638 27.45 27.75 16.19
CA HIS A 638 28.46 27.29 17.13
C HIS A 638 27.82 27.32 18.50
N GLY A 639 27.94 26.19 19.20
CA GLY A 639 27.46 25.90 20.54
C GLY A 639 27.05 27.08 21.42
N ILE A 640 25.95 26.89 22.14
CA ILE A 640 25.68 27.60 23.38
C ILE A 640 26.81 27.26 24.38
N ASP A 641 27.97 27.90 24.24
CA ASP A 641 29.14 27.68 25.08
C ASP A 641 29.49 28.88 25.96
N ALA A 642 28.64 29.92 26.00
CA ALA A 642 28.75 30.93 27.04
C ALA A 642 27.38 31.54 27.39
N PRO A 643 27.01 31.63 28.69
CA PRO A 643 25.93 32.49 29.11
C PRO A 643 26.26 33.93 28.70
N VAL A 644 25.54 34.46 27.72
CA VAL A 644 25.64 35.86 27.35
C VAL A 644 24.93 36.65 28.44
N PRO A 645 25.57 37.64 29.09
CA PRO A 645 24.88 38.45 30.07
C PRO A 645 23.70 39.13 29.38
N PHE A 646 22.49 38.95 29.91
CA PHE A 646 21.31 39.74 29.54
C PHE A 646 21.50 41.16 30.12
N VAL A 647 22.46 41.89 29.55
CA VAL A 647 22.75 43.28 29.91
C VAL A 647 21.73 44.20 29.26
N GLY A 648 21.52 45.37 29.86
CA GLY A 648 20.67 46.45 29.33
C GLY A 648 21.11 47.05 27.99
N ARG A 649 21.87 46.32 27.15
CA ARG A 649 22.15 46.72 25.76
C ARG A 649 20.84 46.73 24.96
N ARG A 650 20.73 47.70 24.05
CA ARG A 650 19.59 47.85 23.14
C ARG A 650 19.53 46.64 22.19
N VAL A 651 18.33 46.08 22.00
CA VAL A 651 18.11 44.96 21.06
C VAL A 651 17.63 45.53 19.73
N GLY A 652 18.31 45.15 18.63
CA GLY A 652 17.97 45.64 17.28
C GLY A 652 16.68 45.03 16.71
N MET A 653 16.09 45.71 15.74
CA MET A 653 14.84 45.32 15.07
C MET A 653 14.98 44.01 14.28
N LEU A 654 13.93 43.17 14.27
CA LEU A 654 13.90 41.94 13.47
C LEU A 654 13.86 42.22 11.96
N ARG A 655 14.84 41.68 11.23
CA ARG A 655 14.80 41.56 9.77
C ARG A 655 14.09 40.27 9.38
N THR A 656 12.94 40.37 8.75
CA THR A 656 12.12 39.20 8.37
C THR A 656 12.66 38.54 7.10
N GLU A 657 13.34 37.41 7.22
CA GLU A 657 13.53 36.45 6.11
C GLU A 657 12.61 35.24 6.34
N GLN A 658 11.72 34.94 5.38
CA GLN A 658 10.86 33.76 5.41
C GLN A 658 11.63 32.54 4.91
N ALA A 659 11.81 31.52 5.75
CA ALA A 659 12.39 30.24 5.35
C ALA A 659 11.39 29.41 4.51
N PRO A 660 11.84 28.68 3.47
CA PRO A 660 10.96 27.81 2.69
C PRO A 660 10.51 26.59 3.53
N THR A 661 9.21 26.39 3.64
CA THR A 661 8.60 25.21 4.27
C THR A 661 8.84 23.96 3.41
N SER A 662 9.36 22.90 4.01
CA SER A 662 9.43 21.57 3.38
C SER A 662 8.04 20.94 3.38
N ASN A 663 7.62 20.33 2.26
CA ASN A 663 6.34 19.62 2.13
C ASN A 663 6.37 18.18 2.72
N LEU A 664 7.52 17.70 3.23
CA LEU A 664 7.67 16.35 3.78
C LEU A 664 7.20 16.27 5.23
N SER A 665 6.57 15.15 5.63
CA SER A 665 6.16 14.93 7.01
C SER A 665 7.34 14.61 7.92
N THR A 666 7.18 14.76 9.24
CA THR A 666 8.20 14.36 10.23
C THR A 666 8.55 12.88 10.11
N LEU A 667 7.54 12.03 9.88
CA LEU A 667 7.72 10.61 9.61
C LEU A 667 8.63 10.38 8.39
N ASP A 668 8.34 11.02 7.25
CA ASP A 668 9.11 10.84 6.02
C ASP A 668 10.58 11.25 6.22
N VAL A 669 10.81 12.40 6.85
CA VAL A 669 12.16 12.92 7.11
C VAL A 669 12.95 11.97 8.00
N VAL A 670 12.36 11.45 9.08
CA VAL A 670 13.04 10.53 9.99
C VAL A 670 13.28 9.17 9.31
N VAL A 671 12.28 8.63 8.61
CA VAL A 671 12.42 7.36 7.88
C VAL A 671 13.53 7.46 6.83
N ASP A 672 13.61 8.57 6.09
CA ASP A 672 14.69 8.81 5.11
C ASP A 672 16.08 8.82 5.75
N ARG A 673 16.20 9.38 6.96
CA ARG A 673 17.47 9.41 7.71
C ARG A 673 17.88 8.03 8.22
N LEU A 674 16.92 7.22 8.64
CA LEU A 674 17.16 5.89 9.22
C LEU A 674 17.27 4.78 8.16
N ALA A 675 16.72 4.98 6.96
CA ALA A 675 16.69 3.99 5.89
C ALA A 675 18.08 3.43 5.58
N GLY A 676 18.18 2.10 5.46
CA GLY A 676 19.42 1.40 5.14
C GLY A 676 20.48 1.31 6.25
N ARG A 677 20.29 1.98 7.40
CA ARG A 677 21.24 2.02 8.53
C ARG A 677 21.07 0.83 9.49
N GLY A 678 22.16 0.34 10.07
CA GLY A 678 22.17 -0.80 11.00
C GLY A 678 22.12 -2.17 10.32
N ARG A 679 22.19 -3.24 11.11
CA ARG A 679 22.10 -4.62 10.61
C ARG A 679 20.66 -4.92 10.17
N PRO A 680 20.42 -5.52 9.00
CA PRO A 680 19.07 -5.90 8.57
C PRO A 680 18.44 -6.88 9.56
N ALA A 681 17.15 -6.65 9.87
CA ALA A 681 16.33 -7.58 10.62
C ALA A 681 16.29 -8.95 9.93
N HIS A 682 16.16 -9.99 10.75
CA HIS A 682 15.81 -11.32 10.26
C HIS A 682 14.42 -11.26 9.64
N LEU A 683 14.30 -11.65 8.37
CA LEU A 683 13.04 -11.59 7.63
C LEU A 683 12.10 -12.70 8.10
N VAL A 684 11.13 -12.34 8.92
CA VAL A 684 10.05 -13.24 9.35
C VAL A 684 9.07 -13.46 8.19
N TRP A 685 8.82 -12.42 7.41
CA TRP A 685 7.95 -12.47 6.24
C TRP A 685 8.74 -12.21 4.97
N SER A 686 8.90 -13.26 4.16
CA SER A 686 9.34 -13.09 2.78
C SER A 686 8.19 -12.56 1.92
N PRO A 687 8.45 -11.72 0.91
CA PRO A 687 7.41 -11.30 -0.04
C PRO A 687 6.65 -12.51 -0.61
N PRO A 688 5.36 -12.39 -0.92
CA PRO A 688 4.66 -13.48 -1.56
C PRO A 688 5.23 -13.85 -2.93
N LEU A 689 5.17 -15.14 -3.30
CA LEU A 689 5.53 -15.59 -4.64
C LEU A 689 4.48 -15.11 -5.65
N THR A 690 4.53 -13.83 -6.01
CA THR A 690 3.65 -13.22 -7.03
C THR A 690 4.24 -13.36 -8.42
N VAL A 691 5.58 -13.34 -8.52
CA VAL A 691 6.33 -13.51 -9.77
C VAL A 691 7.09 -14.84 -9.75
N SER A 692 7.07 -15.55 -10.88
CA SER A 692 7.89 -16.75 -11.07
C SER A 692 9.34 -16.36 -11.38
N PRO A 693 10.35 -17.04 -10.81
CA PRO A 693 11.75 -16.80 -11.16
C PRO A 693 12.03 -17.23 -12.61
N THR A 694 13.17 -16.85 -13.18
CA THR A 694 13.63 -17.40 -14.47
C THR A 694 14.39 -18.71 -14.26
N VAL A 695 14.49 -19.58 -15.29
CA VAL A 695 15.29 -20.81 -15.21
C VAL A 695 16.73 -20.51 -14.78
N ARG A 696 17.31 -19.43 -15.32
CA ARG A 696 18.68 -19.02 -14.98
C ARG A 696 18.84 -18.63 -13.51
N GLU A 697 17.91 -17.85 -12.95
CA GLU A 697 17.94 -17.48 -11.53
C GLU A 697 17.92 -18.70 -10.62
N VAL A 698 17.16 -19.75 -10.97
CA VAL A 698 17.06 -20.96 -10.17
C VAL A 698 18.30 -21.84 -10.32
N LEU A 699 18.89 -21.91 -11.52
CA LEU A 699 20.15 -22.63 -11.77
C LEU A 699 21.33 -21.99 -11.03
N ASP A 700 21.44 -20.66 -11.06
CA ASP A 700 22.50 -19.90 -10.37
C ASP A 700 22.42 -20.08 -8.84
N ALA A 701 21.24 -20.35 -8.29
CA ALA A 701 21.03 -20.58 -6.86
C ALA A 701 21.58 -21.92 -6.37
N VAL A 702 21.76 -22.92 -7.24
CA VAL A 702 22.25 -24.27 -6.89
C VAL A 702 23.34 -24.72 -7.88
N PRO A 703 24.57 -24.19 -7.76
CA PRO A 703 25.66 -24.55 -8.65
C PRO A 703 26.07 -26.01 -8.43
N GLY A 704 26.20 -26.77 -9.52
CA GLY A 704 26.67 -28.16 -9.49
C GLY A 704 25.63 -29.17 -9.00
N SER A 705 24.45 -29.18 -9.63
CA SER A 705 23.40 -30.17 -9.33
C SER A 705 23.88 -31.59 -9.66
N ALA A 706 23.39 -32.59 -8.91
CA ALA A 706 23.67 -33.99 -9.19
C ALA A 706 23.18 -34.39 -10.60
N PRO A 707 23.79 -35.39 -11.25
CA PRO A 707 23.34 -35.85 -12.57
C PRO A 707 21.83 -36.13 -12.58
N LEU A 708 21.13 -35.65 -13.62
CA LEU A 708 19.67 -35.75 -13.79
C LEU A 708 18.81 -35.10 -12.69
N SER A 709 19.41 -34.33 -11.79
CA SER A 709 18.69 -33.54 -10.80
C SER A 709 18.71 -32.08 -11.24
N VAL A 710 17.56 -31.53 -11.66
CA VAL A 710 17.52 -30.20 -12.29
C VAL A 710 16.62 -29.24 -11.52
N PRO A 711 17.10 -28.02 -11.20
CA PRO A 711 16.27 -26.96 -10.63
C PRO A 711 15.21 -26.47 -11.62
N ILE A 712 13.94 -26.42 -11.19
CA ILE A 712 12.79 -26.05 -12.03
C ILE A 712 11.89 -24.96 -11.44
N GLY A 713 12.18 -24.48 -10.22
CA GLY A 713 11.38 -23.45 -9.56
C GLY A 713 11.81 -23.17 -8.13
N VAL A 714 10.91 -22.57 -7.36
CA VAL A 714 11.12 -22.24 -5.94
C VAL A 714 9.94 -22.68 -5.09
N VAL A 715 10.22 -23.23 -3.92
CA VAL A 715 9.25 -23.65 -2.89
C VAL A 715 9.24 -22.63 -1.77
N ASP A 716 8.07 -22.14 -1.42
CA ASP A 716 7.87 -21.21 -0.30
C ASP A 716 7.66 -21.99 0.99
N ARG A 717 8.55 -21.81 1.96
CA ARG A 717 8.46 -22.46 3.29
C ARG A 717 8.28 -21.41 4.38
N PRO A 718 7.06 -20.85 4.55
CA PRO A 718 6.82 -19.74 5.47
C PRO A 718 7.16 -20.09 6.92
N PHE A 719 6.85 -21.31 7.37
CA PHE A 719 7.20 -21.77 8.73
C PHE A 719 8.72 -21.76 8.98
N HIS A 720 9.52 -22.10 7.98
CA HIS A 720 10.98 -22.06 8.07
C HIS A 720 11.58 -20.71 7.65
N GLN A 721 10.72 -19.75 7.27
CA GLN A 721 11.09 -18.38 6.89
C GLN A 721 12.15 -18.32 5.78
N ARG A 722 12.06 -19.24 4.83
CA ARG A 722 12.97 -19.32 3.68
C ARG A 722 12.27 -19.83 2.44
N ARG A 723 12.96 -19.71 1.31
CA ARG A 723 12.57 -20.32 0.05
C ARG A 723 13.61 -21.37 -0.33
N ASP A 724 13.15 -22.56 -0.65
CA ASP A 724 13.99 -23.66 -1.09
C ASP A 724 13.86 -23.80 -2.62
N THR A 725 14.90 -24.30 -3.28
CA THR A 725 14.84 -24.57 -4.72
C THR A 725 13.95 -25.80 -4.98
N LEU A 726 13.01 -25.70 -5.92
CA LEU A 726 12.25 -26.85 -6.39
C LEU A 726 13.12 -27.60 -7.40
N VAL A 727 13.50 -28.83 -7.05
CA VAL A 727 14.34 -29.69 -7.88
C VAL A 727 13.52 -30.87 -8.39
N ALA A 728 13.61 -31.13 -9.70
CA ALA A 728 13.13 -32.36 -10.30
C ALA A 728 14.27 -33.38 -10.29
N ASP A 729 14.16 -34.38 -9.41
CA ASP A 729 15.09 -35.51 -9.38
C ASP A 729 14.63 -36.58 -10.37
N LEU A 730 15.31 -36.66 -11.52
CA LEU A 730 15.01 -37.60 -12.59
C LEU A 730 15.91 -38.83 -12.54
N SER A 731 16.68 -39.00 -11.46
CA SER A 731 17.49 -40.19 -11.23
C SER A 731 16.61 -41.34 -10.69
N GLY A 732 16.94 -42.57 -11.09
CA GLY A 732 16.29 -43.79 -10.58
C GLY A 732 14.75 -43.78 -10.72
N THR A 733 14.05 -43.97 -9.59
CA THR A 733 12.57 -44.08 -9.56
C THR A 733 11.85 -42.77 -9.85
N GLY A 734 12.53 -41.62 -9.77
CA GLY A 734 11.98 -40.30 -10.10
C GLY A 734 12.01 -39.98 -11.60
N GLY A 735 12.56 -40.85 -12.43
CA GLY A 735 12.87 -40.55 -13.83
C GLY A 735 11.68 -40.26 -14.74
N ASN A 736 10.48 -40.75 -14.41
CA ASN A 736 9.26 -40.40 -15.15
C ASN A 736 8.50 -39.29 -14.44
N VAL A 737 7.99 -38.32 -15.22
CA VAL A 737 7.43 -37.06 -14.70
C VAL A 737 5.98 -36.88 -15.13
N ALA A 738 5.13 -36.48 -14.18
CA ALA A 738 3.77 -36.01 -14.43
C ALA A 738 3.64 -34.52 -14.08
N VAL A 739 3.17 -33.72 -15.03
CA VAL A 739 2.79 -32.31 -14.80
C VAL A 739 1.27 -32.18 -14.92
N VAL A 740 0.58 -32.02 -13.79
CA VAL A 740 -0.89 -32.02 -13.76
C VAL A 740 -1.40 -30.65 -13.35
N GLY A 741 -2.38 -30.12 -14.08
CA GLY A 741 -2.92 -28.78 -13.82
C GLY A 741 -4.12 -28.43 -14.68
N GLY A 742 -5.02 -27.60 -14.17
CA GLY A 742 -6.18 -27.12 -14.92
C GLY A 742 -5.82 -26.31 -16.18
N PRO A 743 -6.82 -25.87 -16.96
CA PRO A 743 -6.61 -24.95 -18.07
C PRO A 743 -5.81 -23.71 -17.65
N ARG A 744 -4.80 -23.33 -18.45
CA ARG A 744 -3.92 -22.17 -18.20
C ARG A 744 -3.16 -22.20 -16.85
N ALA A 745 -3.00 -23.37 -16.23
CA ALA A 745 -2.23 -23.51 -14.98
C ALA A 745 -0.70 -23.40 -15.16
N GLY A 746 -0.19 -23.38 -16.40
CA GLY A 746 1.26 -23.31 -16.69
C GLY A 746 1.92 -24.67 -16.99
N LYS A 747 1.15 -25.69 -17.38
CA LYS A 747 1.66 -27.04 -17.68
C LYS A 747 2.77 -27.05 -18.74
N SER A 748 2.51 -26.45 -19.90
CA SER A 748 3.47 -26.42 -21.00
C SER A 748 4.71 -25.60 -20.65
N THR A 749 4.54 -24.51 -19.89
CA THR A 749 5.66 -23.74 -19.32
C THR A 749 6.52 -24.59 -18.40
N ALA A 750 5.93 -25.43 -17.55
CA ALA A 750 6.69 -26.34 -16.69
C ALA A 750 7.46 -27.41 -17.50
N LEU A 751 6.88 -27.92 -18.58
CA LEU A 751 7.59 -28.84 -19.49
C LEU A 751 8.77 -28.14 -20.18
N GLN A 752 8.57 -26.94 -20.73
CA GLN A 752 9.63 -26.12 -21.33
C GLN A 752 10.74 -25.81 -20.33
N THR A 753 10.37 -25.49 -19.08
CA THR A 753 11.30 -25.23 -17.97
C THR A 753 12.16 -26.44 -17.69
N LEU A 754 11.55 -27.62 -17.61
CA LEU A 754 12.28 -28.88 -17.42
C LEU A 754 13.24 -29.16 -18.58
N VAL A 755 12.78 -28.99 -19.82
CA VAL A 755 13.59 -29.16 -21.04
C VAL A 755 14.78 -28.21 -21.07
N GLN A 756 14.56 -26.93 -20.77
CA GLN A 756 15.64 -25.93 -20.70
C GLN A 756 16.61 -26.24 -19.56
N ALA A 757 16.12 -26.57 -18.37
CA ALA A 757 16.96 -26.88 -17.22
C ALA A 757 17.86 -28.11 -17.50
N LEU A 758 17.34 -29.13 -18.18
CA LEU A 758 18.14 -30.26 -18.67
C LEU A 758 19.19 -29.83 -19.69
N ALA A 759 18.81 -29.01 -20.67
CA ALA A 759 19.72 -28.52 -21.71
C ALA A 759 20.86 -27.63 -21.17
N GLU A 760 20.58 -26.82 -20.13
CA GLU A 760 21.57 -25.97 -19.47
C GLU A 760 22.60 -26.77 -18.65
N THR A 761 22.18 -27.91 -18.09
CA THR A 761 22.95 -28.71 -17.13
C THR A 761 23.65 -29.93 -17.74
N HIS A 762 23.17 -30.43 -18.88
CA HIS A 762 23.69 -31.63 -19.55
C HIS A 762 24.06 -31.33 -21.00
N SER A 763 24.95 -32.11 -21.59
CA SER A 763 25.26 -32.05 -23.03
C SER A 763 24.25 -32.87 -23.86
N PRO A 764 24.09 -32.61 -25.18
CA PRO A 764 23.22 -33.40 -26.05
C PRO A 764 23.59 -34.90 -26.13
N ASP A 765 24.86 -35.24 -25.88
CA ASP A 765 25.34 -36.63 -25.80
C ASP A 765 24.93 -37.34 -24.50
N GLN A 766 24.49 -36.58 -23.49
CA GLN A 766 24.00 -37.11 -22.22
C GLN A 766 22.47 -37.11 -22.16
N VAL A 767 21.81 -36.12 -22.76
CA VAL A 767 20.35 -35.95 -22.72
C VAL A 767 19.80 -35.61 -24.11
N GLN A 768 18.82 -36.39 -24.55
CA GLN A 768 18.10 -36.21 -25.81
C GLN A 768 16.60 -36.13 -25.53
N ILE A 769 15.89 -35.29 -26.28
CA ILE A 769 14.50 -34.94 -25.99
C ILE A 769 13.68 -35.05 -27.28
N TYR A 770 12.53 -35.73 -27.19
CA TYR A 770 11.56 -35.85 -28.27
C TYR A 770 10.17 -35.45 -27.77
N GLY A 771 9.53 -34.52 -28.47
CA GLY A 771 8.27 -33.90 -28.05
C GLY A 771 7.04 -34.34 -28.85
N LEU A 772 5.92 -34.48 -28.16
CA LEU A 772 4.56 -34.61 -28.72
C LEU A 772 3.70 -33.46 -28.16
N ASP A 773 3.43 -32.45 -28.98
CA ASP A 773 2.71 -31.23 -28.59
C ASP A 773 1.24 -31.26 -29.04
N PHE A 774 0.39 -31.68 -28.11
CA PHE A 774 -1.06 -31.63 -28.20
C PHE A 774 -1.65 -30.60 -27.19
N GLY A 775 -0.80 -29.77 -26.58
CA GLY A 775 -1.14 -28.85 -25.48
C GLY A 775 -1.30 -27.38 -25.89
N GLY A 776 -0.95 -27.03 -27.14
CA GLY A 776 -1.14 -25.68 -27.69
C GLY A 776 0.01 -25.15 -28.55
N GLY A 777 0.99 -25.98 -28.93
CA GLY A 777 2.08 -25.61 -29.84
C GLY A 777 3.29 -24.95 -29.17
N SER A 778 3.26 -24.79 -27.85
CA SER A 778 4.32 -24.10 -27.10
C SER A 778 5.61 -24.89 -26.99
N LEU A 779 5.58 -26.23 -27.01
CA LEU A 779 6.81 -27.03 -27.00
C LEU A 779 7.65 -26.79 -28.26
N GLY A 780 7.06 -26.32 -29.36
CA GLY A 780 7.82 -25.98 -30.57
C GLY A 780 8.94 -24.95 -30.35
N MET A 781 8.89 -24.15 -29.27
CA MET A 781 9.97 -23.22 -28.93
C MET A 781 11.26 -23.94 -28.49
N THR A 782 11.17 -25.18 -28.00
CA THR A 782 12.35 -25.95 -27.57
C THR A 782 13.09 -26.61 -28.72
N GLU A 783 12.50 -26.70 -29.92
CA GLU A 783 13.13 -27.29 -31.13
C GLU A 783 14.48 -26.65 -31.50
N ARG A 784 14.74 -25.42 -31.03
CA ARG A 784 15.99 -24.70 -31.27
C ARG A 784 17.16 -25.21 -30.43
N LEU A 785 16.88 -25.98 -29.37
CA LEU A 785 17.90 -26.51 -28.48
C LEU A 785 18.58 -27.72 -29.13
N PRO A 786 19.91 -27.86 -29.01
CA PRO A 786 20.64 -28.98 -29.63
C PRO A 786 20.26 -30.33 -29.03
N HIS A 787 19.64 -30.36 -27.85
CA HIS A 787 19.14 -31.57 -27.17
C HIS A 787 17.82 -32.08 -27.73
N VAL A 788 17.08 -31.30 -28.51
CA VAL A 788 15.76 -31.65 -29.01
C VAL A 788 15.87 -32.20 -30.43
N GLY A 789 15.55 -33.49 -30.61
CA GLY A 789 15.68 -34.16 -31.91
C GLY A 789 14.46 -33.95 -32.83
N ALA A 790 13.25 -33.94 -32.27
CA ALA A 790 12.02 -33.66 -33.00
C ALA A 790 10.88 -33.27 -32.05
N VAL A 791 9.96 -32.43 -32.51
CA VAL A 791 8.69 -32.14 -31.83
C VAL A 791 7.55 -32.28 -32.84
N ALA A 792 6.66 -33.24 -32.60
CA ALA A 792 5.45 -33.41 -33.42
C ALA A 792 4.31 -32.57 -32.85
N ARG A 793 3.67 -31.76 -33.69
CA ARG A 793 2.48 -30.99 -33.31
C ARG A 793 1.22 -31.80 -33.60
N GLY A 794 0.08 -31.41 -33.03
CA GLY A 794 -1.18 -32.15 -33.18
C GLY A 794 -1.65 -32.43 -34.63
N HIS A 795 -1.20 -31.65 -35.62
CA HIS A 795 -1.50 -31.91 -37.05
C HIS A 795 -0.51 -32.87 -37.72
N ASP A 796 0.66 -33.11 -37.12
CA ASP A 796 1.74 -33.93 -37.65
C ASP A 796 1.66 -35.37 -37.13
N ALA A 797 0.51 -36.02 -37.30
CA ALA A 797 0.27 -37.37 -36.78
C ALA A 797 1.28 -38.42 -37.32
N GLU A 798 1.80 -38.22 -38.53
CA GLU A 798 2.88 -39.04 -39.11
C GLU A 798 4.17 -38.92 -38.28
N LEU A 799 4.62 -37.70 -38.02
CA LEU A 799 5.83 -37.45 -37.21
C LEU A 799 5.67 -37.96 -35.78
N ALA A 800 4.49 -37.77 -35.16
CA ALA A 800 4.22 -38.28 -33.82
C ALA A 800 4.35 -39.80 -33.72
N ARG A 801 3.79 -40.53 -34.69
CA ARG A 801 3.95 -41.99 -34.78
C ARG A 801 5.40 -42.40 -34.99
N ARG A 802 6.17 -41.68 -35.82
CA ARG A 802 7.59 -41.95 -36.04
C ARG A 802 8.44 -41.73 -34.78
N ILE A 803 8.19 -40.66 -34.03
CA ILE A 803 8.86 -40.42 -32.74
C ILE A 803 8.60 -41.59 -31.78
N LEU A 804 7.34 -41.99 -31.62
CA LEU A 804 6.97 -43.13 -30.76
C LEU A 804 7.62 -44.43 -31.22
N ALA A 805 7.61 -44.70 -32.53
CA ALA A 805 8.24 -45.89 -33.11
C ALA A 805 9.76 -45.89 -32.87
N ARG A 806 10.45 -44.76 -33.07
CA ARG A 806 11.90 -44.65 -32.85
C ARG A 806 12.27 -44.84 -31.39
N VAL A 807 11.56 -44.21 -30.46
CA VAL A 807 11.82 -44.38 -29.01
C VAL A 807 11.54 -45.82 -28.57
N THR A 808 10.49 -46.45 -29.11
CA THR A 808 10.18 -47.85 -28.84
C THR A 808 11.25 -48.80 -29.40
N ALA A 809 11.72 -48.55 -30.62
CA ALA A 809 12.81 -49.31 -31.22
C ALA A 809 14.09 -49.18 -30.39
N LEU A 810 14.41 -47.96 -29.92
CA LEU A 810 15.57 -47.72 -29.06
C LEU A 810 15.51 -48.52 -27.75
N VAL A 811 14.36 -48.58 -27.09
CA VAL A 811 14.18 -49.42 -25.88
C VAL A 811 14.47 -50.89 -26.20
N ARG A 812 13.93 -51.41 -27.31
CA ARG A 812 14.17 -52.80 -27.73
C ARG A 812 15.64 -53.07 -28.08
N GLU A 813 16.29 -52.15 -28.79
CA GLU A 813 17.72 -52.21 -29.15
C GLU A 813 18.58 -52.28 -27.89
N ARG A 814 18.35 -51.37 -26.93
CA ARG A 814 19.09 -51.30 -25.66
C ARG A 814 18.84 -52.49 -24.75
N GLU A 815 17.61 -52.99 -24.67
CA GLU A 815 17.31 -54.22 -23.93
C GLU A 815 18.00 -55.45 -24.54
N ALA A 816 18.01 -55.55 -25.87
CA ALA A 816 18.68 -56.65 -26.57
C ALA A 816 20.20 -56.55 -26.43
N ALA A 817 20.77 -55.34 -26.44
CA ALA A 817 22.19 -55.10 -26.16
C ALA A 817 22.54 -55.50 -24.71
N ARG A 818 21.77 -55.02 -23.73
CA ARG A 818 21.96 -55.33 -22.31
C ARG A 818 21.85 -56.83 -22.01
N ARG A 819 20.92 -57.53 -22.67
CA ARG A 819 20.80 -59.01 -22.57
C ARG A 819 22.05 -59.73 -23.10
N ARG A 820 22.73 -59.17 -24.11
CA ARG A 820 23.95 -59.75 -24.70
C ARG A 820 25.20 -59.45 -23.89
N THR A 821 25.36 -58.21 -23.40
CA THR A 821 26.59 -57.75 -22.76
C THR A 821 26.58 -57.84 -21.23
N GLY A 822 25.41 -57.96 -20.60
CA GLY A 822 25.25 -58.04 -19.14
C GLY A 822 25.52 -56.74 -18.39
N VAL A 823 26.00 -55.69 -19.07
CA VAL A 823 26.34 -54.38 -18.50
C VAL A 823 25.39 -53.35 -19.10
N ALA A 824 24.79 -52.49 -18.25
CA ALA A 824 24.10 -51.31 -18.72
C ALA A 824 25.15 -50.35 -19.28
N GLY A 825 25.00 -49.89 -20.51
CA GLY A 825 25.93 -48.91 -21.07
C GLY A 825 25.77 -47.58 -20.34
N ASP A 826 26.56 -47.34 -19.28
CA ASP A 826 26.62 -46.05 -18.56
C ASP A 826 27.04 -44.87 -19.47
N ALA A 827 27.43 -45.15 -20.71
CA ALA A 827 27.80 -44.18 -21.74
C ALA A 827 26.65 -43.82 -22.71
N GLU A 828 25.45 -44.37 -22.55
CA GLU A 828 24.32 -44.07 -23.44
C GLU A 828 23.51 -42.84 -22.97
N PRO A 829 23.07 -41.96 -23.88
CA PRO A 829 22.27 -40.79 -23.53
C PRO A 829 20.91 -41.18 -22.93
N HIS A 830 20.48 -40.39 -21.94
CA HIS A 830 19.13 -40.41 -21.42
C HIS A 830 18.17 -39.77 -22.42
N VAL A 831 17.10 -40.50 -22.77
CA VAL A 831 16.10 -40.05 -23.75
C VAL A 831 14.80 -39.70 -23.05
N PHE A 832 14.31 -38.48 -23.25
CA PHE A 832 13.06 -37.99 -22.66
C PHE A 832 11.98 -37.86 -23.75
N LEU A 833 10.92 -38.67 -23.64
CA LEU A 833 9.69 -38.50 -24.41
C LEU A 833 8.77 -37.55 -23.66
N VAL A 834 8.58 -36.34 -24.19
CA VAL A 834 7.77 -35.27 -23.58
C VAL A 834 6.42 -35.19 -24.29
N VAL A 835 5.32 -35.41 -23.58
CA VAL A 835 3.96 -35.38 -24.12
C VAL A 835 3.17 -34.26 -23.45
N ASP A 836 2.92 -33.16 -24.17
CA ASP A 836 2.04 -32.09 -23.68
C ASP A 836 0.60 -32.33 -24.15
N GLY A 837 -0.34 -32.47 -23.21
CA GLY A 837 -1.76 -32.68 -23.51
C GLY A 837 -2.13 -34.15 -23.69
N TRP A 838 -1.92 -34.98 -22.67
CA TRP A 838 -2.18 -36.43 -22.70
C TRP A 838 -3.58 -36.82 -23.21
N ALA A 839 -4.63 -36.12 -22.79
CA ALA A 839 -6.01 -36.42 -23.19
C ALA A 839 -6.25 -36.19 -24.69
N ALA A 840 -5.57 -35.21 -25.30
CA ALA A 840 -5.65 -34.93 -26.73
C ALA A 840 -4.81 -35.94 -27.53
N ALA A 841 -3.58 -36.23 -27.08
CA ALA A 841 -2.74 -37.26 -27.68
C ALA A 841 -3.47 -38.61 -27.78
N ARG A 842 -4.15 -39.04 -26.71
CA ARG A 842 -4.97 -40.28 -26.71
C ARG A 842 -6.14 -40.29 -27.67
N ARG A 843 -6.68 -39.11 -28.00
CA ARG A 843 -7.81 -38.98 -28.93
C ARG A 843 -7.33 -39.02 -30.36
N ASP A 844 -6.19 -38.39 -30.62
CA ASP A 844 -5.71 -38.10 -31.97
C ASP A 844 -4.67 -39.14 -32.47
N LEU A 845 -4.05 -39.89 -31.55
CA LEU A 845 -3.10 -40.97 -31.86
C LEU A 845 -3.61 -42.33 -31.37
N ASP A 846 -3.86 -43.23 -32.33
CA ASP A 846 -4.23 -44.60 -32.05
C ASP A 846 -3.09 -45.36 -31.33
N GLY A 847 -3.42 -46.12 -30.27
CA GLY A 847 -2.47 -46.98 -29.56
C GLY A 847 -1.43 -46.26 -28.69
N VAL A 848 -1.49 -44.92 -28.57
CA VAL A 848 -0.51 -44.15 -27.76
C VAL A 848 -0.55 -44.50 -26.28
N ASP A 849 -1.74 -44.80 -25.73
CA ASP A 849 -1.96 -45.15 -24.31
C ASP A 849 -1.15 -46.39 -23.93
N GLU A 850 -1.23 -47.45 -24.75
CA GLU A 850 -0.52 -48.72 -24.56
C GLU A 850 0.99 -48.55 -24.76
N THR A 851 1.38 -47.82 -25.82
CA THR A 851 2.79 -47.59 -26.17
C THR A 851 3.52 -46.81 -25.09
N VAL A 852 2.97 -45.66 -24.66
CA VAL A 852 3.60 -44.81 -23.63
C VAL A 852 3.59 -45.50 -22.26
N THR A 853 2.55 -46.27 -21.93
CA THR A 853 2.54 -47.07 -20.69
C THR A 853 3.63 -48.13 -20.68
N ALA A 854 3.86 -48.82 -21.80
CA ALA A 854 4.97 -49.78 -21.93
C ALA A 854 6.34 -49.09 -21.82
N LEU A 855 6.52 -47.94 -22.47
CA LEU A 855 7.73 -47.12 -22.36
C LEU A 855 7.98 -46.67 -20.92
N ALA A 856 6.96 -46.20 -20.20
CA ALA A 856 7.11 -45.77 -18.81
C ALA A 856 7.51 -46.93 -17.89
N GLY A 857 7.00 -48.14 -18.13
CA GLY A 857 7.27 -49.32 -17.30
C GLY A 857 8.62 -50.01 -17.58
N GLN A 858 9.12 -49.98 -18.81
CA GLN A 858 10.37 -50.67 -19.21
C GLN A 858 11.54 -49.71 -19.49
N GLY A 859 11.24 -48.47 -19.86
CA GLY A 859 12.22 -47.50 -20.36
C GLY A 859 13.24 -47.04 -19.33
N LEU A 860 12.85 -46.83 -18.07
CA LEU A 860 13.76 -46.31 -17.04
C LEU A 860 15.00 -47.19 -16.84
N ALA A 861 14.87 -48.50 -17.01
CA ALA A 861 15.98 -49.44 -16.88
C ALA A 861 17.06 -49.23 -17.96
N VAL A 862 16.70 -48.64 -19.11
CA VAL A 862 17.57 -48.41 -20.27
C VAL A 862 17.75 -46.91 -20.59
N GLY A 863 17.51 -46.05 -19.61
CA GLY A 863 17.70 -44.60 -19.73
C GLY A 863 16.66 -43.90 -20.61
N VAL A 864 15.45 -44.45 -20.75
CA VAL A 864 14.33 -43.81 -21.44
C VAL A 864 13.28 -43.36 -20.43
N HIS A 865 12.94 -42.08 -20.48
CA HIS A 865 12.11 -41.37 -19.53
C HIS A 865 10.83 -40.87 -20.21
N VAL A 866 9.70 -40.97 -19.52
CA VAL A 866 8.42 -40.42 -19.96
C VAL A 866 8.07 -39.20 -19.12
N VAL A 867 7.86 -38.07 -19.79
CA VAL A 867 7.40 -36.81 -19.20
C VAL A 867 6.05 -36.49 -19.84
N LEU A 868 5.00 -36.35 -19.05
CA LEU A 868 3.67 -36.06 -19.60
C LEU A 868 2.94 -34.95 -18.86
N SER A 869 2.07 -34.24 -19.56
CA SER A 869 1.13 -33.29 -18.97
C SER A 869 -0.31 -33.74 -19.10
N ALA A 870 -1.10 -33.52 -18.04
CA ALA A 870 -2.52 -33.85 -18.00
C ALA A 870 -3.34 -32.73 -17.33
N ALA A 871 -4.62 -32.62 -17.67
CA ALA A 871 -5.48 -31.61 -17.06
C ALA A 871 -5.89 -32.01 -15.64
N ARG A 872 -6.10 -33.31 -15.43
CA ARG A 872 -6.55 -33.91 -14.17
C ARG A 872 -5.75 -35.18 -13.89
N TRP A 873 -5.63 -35.53 -12.61
CA TRP A 873 -5.04 -36.82 -12.23
C TRP A 873 -5.87 -38.00 -12.72
N ALA A 874 -7.20 -37.83 -12.83
CA ALA A 874 -8.12 -38.84 -13.34
C ALA A 874 -7.93 -39.18 -14.83
N ASP A 875 -7.27 -38.31 -15.61
CA ASP A 875 -6.97 -38.58 -17.03
C ASP A 875 -5.88 -39.66 -17.18
N LEU A 876 -5.12 -39.94 -16.11
CA LEU A 876 -4.03 -40.91 -16.08
C LEU A 876 -4.56 -42.24 -15.52
N ARG A 877 -4.50 -43.30 -16.34
CA ARG A 877 -4.87 -44.64 -15.88
C ARG A 877 -3.94 -45.09 -14.74
N PRO A 878 -4.41 -45.92 -13.79
CA PRO A 878 -3.60 -46.38 -12.66
C PRO A 878 -2.24 -46.97 -13.08
N ALA A 879 -2.22 -47.84 -14.09
CA ALA A 879 -1.00 -48.48 -14.58
C ALA A 879 0.09 -47.49 -15.05
N LEU A 880 -0.30 -46.38 -15.70
CA LEU A 880 0.64 -45.33 -16.09
C LEU A 880 0.97 -44.42 -14.91
N LYS A 881 -0.03 -44.00 -14.13
CA LYS A 881 0.11 -43.09 -12.98
C LYS A 881 1.10 -43.63 -11.94
N ASP A 882 1.10 -44.94 -11.70
CA ASP A 882 2.01 -45.60 -10.75
C ASP A 882 3.46 -45.62 -11.23
N GLN A 883 3.72 -45.48 -12.54
CA GLN A 883 5.06 -45.37 -13.11
C GLN A 883 5.61 -43.93 -13.08
N LEU A 884 4.79 -42.92 -12.76
CA LEU A 884 5.17 -41.50 -12.74
C LEU A 884 5.64 -41.12 -11.32
N GLY A 885 6.94 -41.28 -11.09
CA GLY A 885 7.57 -41.02 -9.80
C GLY A 885 7.61 -39.54 -9.42
N THR A 886 8.08 -38.68 -10.33
CA THR A 886 8.12 -37.23 -10.10
C THR A 886 6.78 -36.59 -10.47
N ARG A 887 6.11 -36.00 -9.48
CA ARG A 887 4.74 -35.46 -9.62
C ARG A 887 4.71 -33.97 -9.33
N ILE A 888 4.45 -33.17 -10.36
CA ILE A 888 4.34 -31.72 -10.30
C ILE A 888 2.85 -31.36 -10.42
N GLU A 889 2.22 -31.10 -9.28
CA GLU A 889 0.82 -30.68 -9.23
C GLU A 889 0.73 -29.16 -9.22
N LEU A 890 0.31 -28.60 -10.36
CA LEU A 890 -0.05 -27.20 -10.50
C LEU A 890 -1.50 -26.98 -10.07
N ARG A 891 -1.93 -25.72 -10.03
CA ARG A 891 -3.33 -25.35 -9.76
C ARG A 891 -4.32 -26.20 -10.58
N LEU A 892 -5.10 -27.02 -9.89
CA LEU A 892 -6.13 -27.88 -10.48
C LEU A 892 -7.43 -27.11 -10.76
N GLY A 893 -8.24 -27.64 -11.68
CA GLY A 893 -9.60 -27.13 -11.91
C GLY A 893 -10.55 -27.48 -10.75
N ASP A 894 -10.46 -28.71 -10.26
CA ASP A 894 -11.12 -29.17 -9.03
C ASP A 894 -10.06 -29.56 -7.99
N PRO A 895 -9.90 -28.79 -6.90
CA PRO A 895 -8.95 -29.10 -5.82
C PRO A 895 -9.21 -30.42 -5.08
N VAL A 896 -10.40 -31.01 -5.15
CA VAL A 896 -10.71 -32.29 -4.49
C VAL A 896 -9.91 -33.45 -5.10
N GLU A 897 -9.50 -33.30 -6.36
CA GLU A 897 -8.68 -34.26 -7.10
C GLU A 897 -7.19 -34.19 -6.75
N SER A 898 -6.79 -33.28 -5.87
CA SER A 898 -5.39 -33.17 -5.44
C SER A 898 -4.90 -34.48 -4.82
N GLU A 899 -3.74 -34.91 -5.27
CA GLU A 899 -2.99 -36.07 -4.74
C GLU A 899 -1.94 -35.65 -3.70
N MET A 900 -1.72 -34.33 -3.56
CA MET A 900 -0.79 -33.76 -2.59
C MET A 900 -1.50 -33.40 -1.29
N ASP A 901 -2.35 -32.36 -1.33
CA ASP A 901 -3.14 -31.91 -0.18
C ASP A 901 -4.37 -31.14 -0.68
N ARG A 902 -5.56 -31.73 -0.45
CA ARG A 902 -6.84 -31.17 -0.92
C ARG A 902 -7.21 -29.84 -0.28
N ALA A 903 -6.81 -29.59 0.97
CA ALA A 903 -7.09 -28.34 1.66
C ALA A 903 -6.20 -27.22 1.11
N LYS A 904 -4.90 -27.49 0.95
CA LYS A 904 -3.93 -26.55 0.38
C LYS A 904 -4.20 -26.28 -1.10
N ALA A 905 -4.62 -27.28 -1.87
CA ALA A 905 -4.96 -27.09 -3.29
C ALA A 905 -6.10 -26.08 -3.49
N ARG A 906 -7.09 -26.03 -2.57
CA ARG A 906 -8.18 -25.03 -2.63
C ARG A 906 -7.66 -23.61 -2.49
N MET A 907 -6.59 -23.41 -1.73
CA MET A 907 -5.98 -22.10 -1.52
C MET A 907 -5.22 -21.59 -2.74
N LEU A 908 -4.94 -22.46 -3.73
CA LEU A 908 -4.34 -22.04 -5.01
C LEU A 908 -5.35 -21.42 -5.99
N ALA A 909 -6.65 -21.41 -5.66
CA ALA A 909 -7.66 -20.76 -6.48
C ALA A 909 -7.31 -19.27 -6.71
N GLY A 910 -7.41 -18.81 -7.95
CA GLY A 910 -7.07 -17.43 -8.31
C GLY A 910 -5.56 -17.09 -8.38
N ARG A 911 -4.67 -17.99 -7.93
CA ARG A 911 -3.21 -17.76 -8.05
C ARG A 911 -2.74 -17.77 -9.51
N PRO A 912 -1.65 -17.04 -9.85
CA PRO A 912 -1.09 -17.01 -11.21
C PRO A 912 -0.71 -18.40 -11.75
N ALA A 913 -0.55 -18.49 -13.07
CA ALA A 913 -0.03 -19.69 -13.72
C ALA A 913 1.38 -20.04 -13.20
N GLY A 914 1.72 -21.34 -13.21
CA GLY A 914 2.98 -21.86 -12.69
C GLY A 914 3.00 -22.04 -11.17
N ARG A 915 1.88 -21.82 -10.47
CA ARG A 915 1.75 -22.14 -9.03
C ARG A 915 1.25 -23.55 -8.81
N GLY A 916 1.81 -24.21 -7.80
CA GLY A 916 1.47 -25.57 -7.41
C GLY A 916 1.74 -25.84 -5.94
N ILE A 917 1.50 -27.08 -5.52
CA ILE A 917 1.79 -27.55 -4.15
C ILE A 917 2.69 -28.78 -4.17
N THR A 918 3.70 -28.78 -3.30
CA THR A 918 4.54 -29.96 -3.06
C THR A 918 3.77 -31.01 -2.26
N ARG A 919 4.30 -32.23 -2.19
CA ARG A 919 3.77 -33.31 -1.33
C ARG A 919 3.67 -32.94 0.15
N ASP A 920 4.55 -32.06 0.63
CA ASP A 920 4.53 -31.56 2.02
C ASP A 920 3.53 -30.40 2.22
N GLY A 921 2.71 -30.07 1.22
CA GLY A 921 1.70 -29.01 1.29
C GLY A 921 2.25 -27.58 1.15
N ASN A 922 3.54 -27.40 0.83
CA ASN A 922 4.14 -26.10 0.55
C ASN A 922 3.81 -25.60 -0.86
N GLU A 923 3.53 -24.30 -1.01
CA GLU A 923 3.33 -23.67 -2.32
C GLU A 923 4.66 -23.56 -3.06
N PHE A 924 4.66 -23.80 -4.37
CA PHE A 924 5.81 -23.55 -5.23
C PHE A 924 5.45 -22.70 -6.45
N ALA A 925 6.46 -22.08 -7.04
CA ALA A 925 6.38 -21.40 -8.32
C ALA A 925 7.38 -22.03 -9.30
N ILE A 926 6.87 -22.51 -10.43
CA ILE A 926 7.67 -22.96 -11.58
C ILE A 926 8.38 -21.76 -12.19
N ALA A 927 9.65 -21.96 -12.52
CA ALA A 927 10.44 -20.95 -13.21
C ALA A 927 9.91 -20.69 -14.63
N VAL A 928 10.18 -19.52 -15.19
CA VAL A 928 9.82 -19.20 -16.57
C VAL A 928 11.03 -19.51 -17.46
N PRO A 929 10.84 -20.25 -18.57
CA PRO A 929 11.91 -20.56 -19.49
C PRO A 929 12.27 -19.32 -20.34
N ASP A 930 13.54 -19.19 -20.68
CA ASP A 930 14.07 -18.22 -21.63
C ASP A 930 14.58 -18.98 -22.86
N LEU A 931 13.74 -19.08 -23.89
CA LEU A 931 13.98 -19.90 -25.10
C LEU A 931 14.19 -19.01 -26.34
N ASP A 932 14.89 -17.90 -26.17
CA ASP A 932 15.28 -17.05 -27.29
C ASP A 932 16.49 -17.61 -28.07
N ASP A 933 16.76 -17.06 -29.25
CA ASP A 933 17.87 -17.52 -30.09
C ASP A 933 19.24 -17.31 -29.43
N ALA A 934 19.36 -16.29 -28.57
CA ALA A 934 20.60 -16.02 -27.85
C ALA A 934 20.89 -17.14 -26.83
N THR A 935 19.88 -17.56 -26.07
CA THR A 935 19.98 -18.64 -25.08
C THR A 935 20.24 -19.98 -25.76
N ALA A 936 19.53 -20.30 -26.84
CA ALA A 936 19.78 -21.54 -27.60
C ALA A 936 21.22 -21.60 -28.14
N ARG A 937 21.74 -20.49 -28.71
CA ARG A 937 23.14 -20.40 -29.14
C ARG A 937 24.12 -20.50 -27.98
N ALA A 938 23.81 -19.89 -26.84
CA ALA A 938 24.66 -19.98 -25.65
C ALA A 938 24.76 -21.42 -25.14
N ILE A 939 23.64 -22.14 -25.06
CA ILE A 939 23.59 -23.57 -24.69
C ILE A 939 24.40 -24.40 -25.70
N ALA A 940 24.18 -24.21 -26.99
CA ALA A 940 24.92 -24.91 -28.03
C ALA A 940 26.44 -24.66 -27.95
N SER A 941 26.85 -23.40 -27.73
CA SER A 941 28.25 -23.03 -27.59
C SER A 941 28.91 -23.62 -26.32
N ARG A 942 28.14 -23.81 -25.24
CA ARG A 942 28.65 -24.35 -23.97
C ARG A 942 28.97 -25.84 -24.08
N HIS A 943 28.15 -26.60 -24.80
CA HIS A 943 28.23 -28.07 -24.82
C HIS A 943 28.94 -28.66 -26.05
N GLY A 944 29.14 -27.89 -27.13
CA GLY A 944 30.14 -28.18 -28.17
C GLY A 944 30.11 -29.57 -28.85
N GLY A 945 28.99 -30.30 -28.81
CA GLY A 945 28.83 -31.68 -29.29
C GLY A 945 27.81 -31.85 -30.41
N PRO A 946 27.61 -33.08 -30.93
CA PRO A 946 26.60 -33.37 -31.95
C PRO A 946 25.20 -33.15 -31.38
N CYS A 947 24.27 -32.67 -32.21
CA CYS A 947 22.88 -32.49 -31.80
C CYS A 947 22.18 -33.85 -31.62
N ALA A 948 21.06 -33.85 -30.89
CA ALA A 948 20.20 -35.00 -30.76
C ALA A 948 19.76 -35.52 -32.15
N PRO A 949 19.68 -36.86 -32.35
CA PRO A 949 19.28 -37.43 -33.63
C PRO A 949 17.91 -36.92 -34.09
N ALA A 950 17.85 -36.39 -35.31
CA ALA A 950 16.60 -35.89 -35.86
C ALA A 950 15.67 -37.04 -36.26
N VAL A 951 14.38 -36.91 -35.94
CA VAL A 951 13.33 -37.79 -36.46
C VAL A 951 12.53 -36.98 -37.48
N GLY A 952 12.69 -37.30 -38.77
CA GLY A 952 11.98 -36.62 -39.86
C GLY A 952 10.62 -37.24 -40.20
N THR A 953 10.09 -36.93 -41.37
CA THR A 953 9.08 -37.74 -42.07
C THR A 953 9.65 -38.13 -43.43
N LEU A 954 9.01 -39.06 -44.13
CA LEU A 954 9.42 -39.34 -45.51
C LEU A 954 9.34 -38.06 -46.36
N PRO A 955 10.41 -37.67 -47.07
CA PRO A 955 10.38 -36.52 -47.95
C PRO A 955 9.22 -36.60 -48.95
N ALA A 956 8.64 -35.47 -49.33
CA ALA A 956 7.61 -35.45 -50.39
C ALA A 956 8.20 -35.76 -51.79
N ARG A 957 9.50 -35.51 -51.96
CA ARG A 957 10.27 -35.77 -53.18
C ARG A 957 11.69 -36.16 -52.79
N VAL A 958 12.20 -37.20 -53.44
CA VAL A 958 13.58 -37.67 -53.34
C VAL A 958 14.17 -37.58 -54.73
N ASP A 959 15.22 -36.78 -54.94
CA ASP A 959 15.87 -36.71 -56.25
C ASP A 959 16.76 -37.95 -56.45
N ALA A 960 16.65 -38.62 -57.60
CA ALA A 960 17.40 -39.86 -57.85
C ALA A 960 18.93 -39.71 -57.73
N ASP A 961 19.47 -38.52 -58.02
CA ASP A 961 20.91 -38.21 -57.92
C ASP A 961 21.44 -38.22 -56.47
N SER A 962 20.54 -38.12 -55.49
CA SER A 962 20.88 -38.17 -54.05
C SER A 962 21.02 -39.59 -53.50
N LEU A 963 20.64 -40.60 -54.29
CA LEU A 963 20.68 -42.00 -53.87
C LEU A 963 22.04 -42.65 -54.17
N PRO A 964 22.43 -43.70 -53.43
CA PRO A 964 23.64 -44.46 -53.72
C PRO A 964 23.65 -45.02 -55.14
N ARG A 965 24.83 -45.15 -55.74
CA ARG A 965 24.95 -45.71 -57.10
C ARG A 965 24.44 -47.17 -57.13
N PRO A 966 23.71 -47.56 -58.19
CA PRO A 966 23.26 -48.94 -58.36
C PRO A 966 24.43 -49.89 -58.63
N THR A 967 24.19 -51.18 -58.39
CA THR A 967 25.06 -52.28 -58.86
C THR A 967 24.28 -53.16 -59.83
N ALA A 968 24.93 -54.15 -60.45
CA ALA A 968 24.36 -54.94 -61.56
C ALA A 968 22.92 -55.46 -61.35
N THR A 969 22.54 -55.81 -60.11
CA THR A 969 21.17 -56.23 -59.77
C THR A 969 20.56 -55.48 -58.58
N VAL A 970 21.31 -54.64 -57.88
CA VAL A 970 20.82 -53.90 -56.70
C VAL A 970 20.56 -52.45 -57.08
N VAL A 971 19.29 -52.06 -57.06
CA VAL A 971 18.79 -50.78 -57.57
C VAL A 971 18.23 -49.93 -56.42
N PRO A 972 18.63 -48.64 -56.30
CA PRO A 972 18.02 -47.73 -55.35
C PRO A 972 16.60 -47.36 -55.81
N LEU A 973 15.58 -47.78 -55.07
CA LEU A 973 14.19 -47.46 -55.42
C LEU A 973 13.78 -46.07 -54.89
N GLY A 974 14.31 -45.68 -53.74
CA GLY A 974 13.89 -44.47 -53.04
C GLY A 974 14.44 -44.41 -51.62
N VAL A 975 13.72 -43.75 -50.72
CA VAL A 975 14.03 -43.68 -49.28
C VAL A 975 12.96 -44.43 -48.49
N GLY A 976 13.37 -45.28 -47.54
CA GLY A 976 12.47 -46.05 -46.67
C GLY A 976 12.04 -45.29 -45.41
N ASP A 977 10.84 -45.58 -44.90
CA ASP A 977 10.26 -44.88 -43.74
C ASP A 977 10.90 -45.26 -42.40
N GLU A 978 11.59 -46.39 -42.29
CA GLU A 978 12.15 -46.83 -40.99
C GLU A 978 13.34 -45.96 -40.55
N GLU A 979 14.34 -45.80 -41.42
CA GLU A 979 15.60 -45.09 -41.10
C GLU A 979 15.80 -43.80 -41.90
N LEU A 980 14.88 -43.46 -42.83
CA LEU A 980 15.08 -42.42 -43.85
C LEU A 980 16.38 -42.62 -44.66
N SER A 981 16.79 -43.88 -44.83
CA SER A 981 17.92 -44.30 -45.64
C SER A 981 17.47 -44.80 -47.01
N ALA A 982 18.40 -44.85 -47.96
CA ALA A 982 18.13 -45.33 -49.30
C ALA A 982 17.70 -46.80 -49.29
N GLU A 983 16.53 -47.09 -49.86
CA GLU A 983 15.99 -48.43 -49.99
C GLU A 983 16.56 -49.10 -51.25
N MET A 984 17.41 -50.09 -51.03
CA MET A 984 18.11 -50.84 -52.07
C MET A 984 17.37 -52.15 -52.36
N VAL A 985 16.92 -52.32 -53.61
CA VAL A 985 16.15 -53.48 -54.05
C VAL A 985 17.04 -54.42 -54.88
N ASP A 986 17.19 -55.67 -54.44
CA ASP A 986 18.00 -56.68 -55.13
C ASP A 986 17.16 -57.56 -56.06
N PHE A 987 17.22 -57.25 -57.35
CA PHE A 987 16.58 -58.03 -58.43
C PHE A 987 17.28 -59.36 -58.70
N GLY A 988 18.50 -59.57 -58.17
CA GLY A 988 19.19 -60.86 -58.26
C GLY A 988 18.55 -61.91 -57.34
N ALA A 989 17.99 -61.47 -56.21
CA ALA A 989 17.25 -62.30 -55.26
C ALA A 989 15.77 -62.46 -55.65
N GLN A 990 15.11 -61.38 -56.10
CA GLN A 990 13.71 -61.40 -56.54
C GLN A 990 13.60 -60.68 -57.90
N PRO A 991 13.55 -61.40 -59.04
CA PRO A 991 13.72 -60.83 -60.38
C PRO A 991 12.55 -59.99 -60.90
N HIS A 992 11.46 -59.88 -60.14
CA HIS A 992 10.20 -59.33 -60.63
C HIS A 992 9.62 -58.30 -59.65
N LEU A 993 9.12 -57.19 -60.20
CA LEU A 993 8.46 -56.11 -59.45
C LEU A 993 7.11 -55.76 -60.10
N LEU A 994 6.05 -55.83 -59.32
CA LEU A 994 4.69 -55.44 -59.70
C LEU A 994 4.29 -54.15 -58.99
N ILE A 995 3.97 -53.11 -59.76
CA ILE A 995 3.62 -51.78 -59.26
C ILE A 995 2.11 -51.55 -59.47
N LEU A 996 1.39 -51.28 -58.39
CA LEU A 996 -0.06 -51.07 -58.39
C LEU A 996 -0.38 -49.70 -57.82
N GLY A 997 -1.17 -48.89 -58.54
CA GLY A 997 -1.62 -47.59 -58.02
C GLY A 997 -2.53 -46.84 -59.00
N ASP A 998 -3.28 -45.85 -58.50
CA ASP A 998 -4.20 -45.07 -59.34
C ASP A 998 -3.45 -44.06 -60.23
N ASN A 999 -4.20 -43.30 -61.02
CA ASN A 999 -3.63 -42.30 -61.93
C ASN A 999 -2.90 -41.19 -61.15
N GLY A 1000 -1.74 -40.75 -61.65
CA GLY A 1000 -0.97 -39.65 -61.05
C GLY A 1000 -0.20 -40.01 -59.76
N CYS A 1001 -0.18 -41.28 -59.33
CA CYS A 1001 0.51 -41.68 -58.09
C CYS A 1001 2.04 -41.87 -58.22
N GLY A 1002 2.61 -41.79 -59.44
CA GLY A 1002 4.06 -41.93 -59.66
C GLY A 1002 4.53 -43.29 -60.22
N LYS A 1003 3.65 -44.14 -60.76
CA LYS A 1003 4.02 -45.43 -61.38
C LYS A 1003 5.14 -45.31 -62.43
N THR A 1004 4.96 -44.41 -63.40
CA THR A 1004 5.98 -44.16 -64.44
C THR A 1004 7.30 -43.64 -63.84
N SER A 1005 7.26 -42.86 -62.75
CA SER A 1005 8.47 -42.42 -62.05
C SER A 1005 9.26 -43.61 -61.49
N VAL A 1006 8.58 -44.62 -60.95
CA VAL A 1006 9.22 -45.88 -60.52
C VAL A 1006 9.92 -46.54 -61.69
N LEU A 1007 9.22 -46.70 -62.83
CA LEU A 1007 9.77 -47.34 -64.01
C LEU A 1007 10.99 -46.59 -64.54
N ARG A 1008 10.95 -45.26 -64.60
CA ARG A 1008 12.07 -44.42 -65.02
C ARG A 1008 13.28 -44.56 -64.09
N THR A 1009 13.05 -44.59 -62.78
CA THR A 1009 14.10 -44.81 -61.77
C THR A 1009 14.77 -46.17 -61.94
N VAL A 1010 14.00 -47.23 -62.20
CA VAL A 1010 14.55 -48.56 -62.48
C VAL A 1010 15.33 -48.57 -63.80
N CYS A 1011 14.75 -48.06 -64.90
CA CYS A 1011 15.40 -48.00 -66.20
C CYS A 1011 16.75 -47.28 -66.15
N ARG A 1012 16.77 -46.11 -65.49
CA ARG A 1012 17.99 -45.33 -65.27
C ARG A 1012 19.03 -46.10 -64.47
N SER A 1013 18.62 -46.66 -63.33
CA SER A 1013 19.54 -47.37 -62.43
C SER A 1013 20.17 -48.61 -63.08
N VAL A 1014 19.38 -49.36 -63.84
CA VAL A 1014 19.85 -50.55 -64.57
C VAL A 1014 20.84 -50.16 -65.68
N THR A 1015 20.59 -49.05 -66.37
CA THR A 1015 21.49 -48.54 -67.41
C THR A 1015 22.81 -48.03 -66.83
N GLU A 1016 22.77 -47.39 -65.65
CA GLU A 1016 23.96 -46.93 -64.94
C GLU A 1016 24.80 -48.08 -64.35
N ALA A 1017 24.19 -49.22 -64.02
CA ALA A 1017 24.82 -50.34 -63.34
C ALA A 1017 25.70 -51.25 -64.22
N GLY A 1018 25.46 -51.32 -65.54
CA GLY A 1018 26.22 -52.18 -66.46
C GLY A 1018 25.48 -52.56 -67.75
N PRO A 1019 26.02 -53.50 -68.56
CA PRO A 1019 25.42 -53.89 -69.84
C PRO A 1019 24.09 -54.66 -69.66
N ALA A 1020 22.98 -53.93 -69.75
CA ALA A 1020 21.62 -54.46 -69.75
C ALA A 1020 20.94 -54.19 -71.10
N HIS A 1021 19.99 -55.04 -71.47
CA HIS A 1021 19.10 -54.82 -72.62
C HIS A 1021 17.68 -54.61 -72.11
N LEU A 1022 17.14 -53.42 -72.31
CA LEU A 1022 15.79 -53.07 -71.86
C LEU A 1022 14.79 -53.25 -73.01
N VAL A 1023 13.71 -53.98 -72.75
CA VAL A 1023 12.54 -54.06 -73.64
C VAL A 1023 11.42 -53.28 -72.98
N ILE A 1024 11.10 -52.11 -73.52
CA ILE A 1024 10.09 -51.20 -72.96
C ILE A 1024 8.79 -51.31 -73.76
N VAL A 1025 7.70 -51.68 -73.08
CA VAL A 1025 6.34 -51.63 -73.61
C VAL A 1025 5.64 -50.46 -72.95
N ASP A 1026 5.41 -49.40 -73.71
CA ASP A 1026 4.85 -48.15 -73.21
C ASP A 1026 3.83 -47.60 -74.22
N PRO A 1027 2.54 -47.95 -74.06
CA PRO A 1027 1.47 -47.56 -74.97
C PRO A 1027 1.18 -46.05 -74.94
N ARG A 1028 1.55 -45.34 -73.86
CA ARG A 1028 1.30 -43.90 -73.68
C ARG A 1028 2.49 -43.01 -73.98
N ARG A 1029 3.67 -43.59 -74.19
CA ARG A 1029 4.92 -42.87 -74.53
C ARG A 1029 5.42 -41.95 -73.40
N THR A 1030 5.26 -42.40 -72.16
CA THR A 1030 5.67 -41.73 -70.93
C THR A 1030 7.13 -41.99 -70.54
N LEU A 1031 7.79 -42.98 -71.16
CA LEU A 1031 9.17 -43.41 -70.93
C LEU A 1031 10.12 -43.08 -72.11
N LEU A 1032 9.71 -42.18 -73.02
CA LEU A 1032 10.61 -41.67 -74.06
C LEU A 1032 11.83 -40.98 -73.43
N ALA A 1033 13.01 -41.14 -74.05
CA ALA A 1033 14.28 -40.57 -73.59
C ALA A 1033 14.75 -41.00 -72.18
N ALA A 1034 14.07 -41.95 -71.52
CA ALA A 1034 14.47 -42.47 -70.21
C ALA A 1034 15.75 -43.33 -70.27
N VAL A 1035 16.11 -43.84 -71.44
CA VAL A 1035 17.25 -44.74 -71.69
C VAL A 1035 17.89 -44.37 -73.04
N PRO A 1036 19.23 -44.40 -73.18
CA PRO A 1036 19.91 -44.24 -74.46
C PRO A 1036 19.52 -45.30 -75.50
N ASP A 1037 19.44 -44.92 -76.78
CA ASP A 1037 18.97 -45.79 -77.88
C ASP A 1037 19.77 -47.10 -78.04
N GLU A 1038 21.03 -47.13 -77.60
CA GLU A 1038 21.94 -48.27 -77.74
C GLU A 1038 21.54 -49.49 -76.86
N HIS A 1039 20.72 -49.27 -75.83
CA HIS A 1039 20.38 -50.27 -74.82
C HIS A 1039 18.90 -50.67 -74.78
N VAL A 1040 18.07 -50.12 -75.68
CA VAL A 1040 16.60 -50.23 -75.59
C VAL A 1040 15.93 -50.74 -76.86
N THR A 1041 15.01 -51.69 -76.69
CA THR A 1041 14.00 -52.08 -77.68
C THR A 1041 12.65 -51.52 -77.23
N TYR A 1042 12.09 -50.60 -78.01
CA TYR A 1042 10.87 -49.87 -77.62
C TYR A 1042 9.63 -50.33 -78.40
N ALA A 1043 8.51 -50.49 -77.70
CA ALA A 1043 7.20 -50.84 -78.28
C ALA A 1043 6.10 -49.88 -77.79
N ALA A 1044 5.57 -49.07 -78.72
CA ALA A 1044 4.49 -48.10 -78.45
C ALA A 1044 3.08 -48.64 -78.72
N THR A 1045 2.96 -49.83 -79.31
CA THR A 1045 1.68 -50.43 -79.72
C THR A 1045 1.66 -51.92 -79.35
N ALA A 1046 0.46 -52.50 -79.22
CA ALA A 1046 0.31 -53.91 -78.87
C ALA A 1046 0.93 -54.87 -79.91
N ASP A 1047 0.84 -54.55 -81.21
CA ASP A 1047 1.44 -55.38 -82.26
C ASP A 1047 2.97 -55.30 -82.25
N ALA A 1048 3.53 -54.11 -82.02
CA ALA A 1048 4.97 -53.95 -81.82
C ALA A 1048 5.43 -54.70 -80.58
N ALA A 1049 4.68 -54.61 -79.46
CA ALA A 1049 4.98 -55.33 -78.24
C ALA A 1049 4.96 -56.85 -78.48
N ARG A 1050 3.95 -57.37 -79.19
CA ARG A 1050 3.87 -58.80 -79.54
C ARG A 1050 5.07 -59.28 -80.35
N ALA A 1051 5.48 -58.53 -81.37
CA ALA A 1051 6.66 -58.86 -82.17
C ALA A 1051 7.93 -58.88 -81.30
N ARG A 1052 8.21 -57.81 -80.55
CA ARG A 1052 9.42 -57.70 -79.72
C ARG A 1052 9.47 -58.73 -78.59
N LEU A 1053 8.33 -59.04 -77.97
CA LEU A 1053 8.25 -60.06 -76.92
C LEU A 1053 8.42 -61.47 -77.48
N THR A 1054 8.01 -61.72 -78.73
CA THR A 1054 8.27 -63.00 -79.42
C THR A 1054 9.76 -63.18 -79.70
N ASP A 1055 10.43 -62.12 -80.18
CA ASP A 1055 11.89 -62.10 -80.37
C ASP A 1055 12.63 -62.34 -79.04
N LEU A 1056 12.23 -61.62 -77.98
CA LEU A 1056 12.80 -61.79 -76.65
C LEU A 1056 12.61 -63.22 -76.12
N ALA A 1057 11.40 -63.79 -76.27
CA ALA A 1057 11.11 -65.14 -75.84
C ALA A 1057 11.97 -66.18 -76.56
N ALA A 1058 12.28 -65.98 -77.85
CA ALA A 1058 13.19 -66.86 -78.59
C ALA A 1058 14.62 -66.80 -78.01
N VAL A 1059 15.16 -65.60 -77.77
CA VAL A 1059 16.48 -65.42 -77.15
C VAL A 1059 16.56 -66.06 -75.77
N LEU A 1060 15.51 -65.92 -74.95
CA LEU A 1060 15.49 -66.48 -73.60
C LEU A 1060 15.34 -68.01 -73.59
N ARG A 1061 14.63 -68.59 -74.56
CA ARG A 1061 14.56 -70.06 -74.72
C ARG A 1061 15.91 -70.65 -75.07
N ASP A 1062 16.70 -69.97 -75.91
CA ASP A 1062 18.07 -70.39 -76.24
C ASP A 1062 19.02 -70.31 -75.02
N ARG A 1063 18.69 -69.49 -74.02
CA ARG A 1063 19.43 -69.41 -72.74
C ARG A 1063 19.03 -70.48 -71.73
N LEU A 1064 17.99 -71.29 -71.97
CA LEU A 1064 17.61 -72.34 -71.03
C LEU A 1064 18.73 -73.37 -70.90
N PRO A 1065 19.02 -73.85 -69.68
CA PRO A 1065 20.09 -74.82 -69.49
C PRO A 1065 19.74 -76.13 -70.21
N GLY A 1066 20.61 -76.54 -71.14
CA GLY A 1066 20.53 -77.85 -71.78
C GLY A 1066 20.94 -78.99 -70.85
N PRO A 1067 20.77 -80.25 -71.27
CA PRO A 1067 21.10 -81.43 -70.46
C PRO A 1067 22.60 -81.55 -70.11
N ASP A 1068 23.48 -80.86 -70.85
CA ASP A 1068 24.93 -80.91 -70.68
C ASP A 1068 25.49 -79.84 -69.71
N VAL A 1069 24.64 -78.98 -69.13
CA VAL A 1069 25.08 -77.92 -68.20
C VAL A 1069 25.38 -78.50 -66.82
N THR A 1070 26.63 -78.34 -66.35
CA THR A 1070 27.05 -78.83 -65.03
C THR A 1070 26.44 -78.02 -63.88
N GLN A 1071 26.37 -78.60 -62.68
CA GLN A 1071 25.90 -77.89 -61.47
C GLN A 1071 26.68 -76.61 -61.16
N ARG A 1072 28.00 -76.59 -61.44
CA ARG A 1072 28.83 -75.40 -61.29
C ARG A 1072 28.42 -74.31 -62.28
N GLN A 1073 28.24 -74.67 -63.55
CA GLN A 1073 27.80 -73.74 -64.59
C GLN A 1073 26.38 -73.22 -64.30
N LEU A 1074 25.48 -74.06 -63.77
CA LEU A 1074 24.15 -73.66 -63.29
C LEU A 1074 24.24 -72.56 -62.22
N ARG A 1075 25.10 -72.74 -61.21
CA ARG A 1075 25.29 -71.75 -60.13
C ARG A 1075 25.96 -70.47 -60.61
N GLU A 1076 26.95 -70.57 -61.50
CA GLU A 1076 27.74 -69.45 -62.01
C GLU A 1076 27.09 -68.76 -63.23
N ARG A 1077 26.00 -69.31 -63.78
CA ARG A 1077 25.32 -68.84 -65.00
C ARG A 1077 26.22 -68.73 -66.23
N SER A 1078 27.17 -69.65 -66.36
CA SER A 1078 28.25 -69.52 -67.34
C SER A 1078 28.04 -70.26 -68.67
N TRP A 1079 26.86 -70.87 -68.91
CA TRP A 1079 26.55 -71.57 -70.17
C TRP A 1079 26.00 -70.64 -71.25
N TRP A 1080 25.65 -69.40 -70.89
CA TRP A 1080 25.30 -68.34 -71.83
C TRP A 1080 26.07 -67.06 -71.48
N THR A 1081 26.26 -66.21 -72.48
CA THR A 1081 26.89 -64.88 -72.32
C THR A 1081 26.05 -63.84 -73.02
N GLY A 1082 25.89 -62.66 -72.41
CA GLY A 1082 25.15 -61.55 -73.00
C GLY A 1082 24.54 -60.64 -71.92
N PRO A 1083 23.87 -59.56 -72.32
CA PRO A 1083 23.20 -58.68 -71.37
C PRO A 1083 22.00 -59.37 -70.73
N GLN A 1084 21.70 -59.01 -69.48
CA GLN A 1084 20.44 -59.36 -68.83
C GLN A 1084 19.29 -58.63 -69.52
N ALA A 1085 18.15 -59.30 -69.68
CA ALA A 1085 16.97 -58.76 -70.31
C ALA A 1085 16.00 -58.17 -69.27
N TRP A 1086 15.71 -56.88 -69.38
CA TRP A 1086 14.78 -56.17 -68.51
C TRP A 1086 13.52 -55.81 -69.28
N LEU A 1087 12.43 -56.51 -68.99
CA LEU A 1087 11.12 -56.18 -69.53
C LEU A 1087 10.44 -55.15 -68.64
N VAL A 1088 10.26 -53.94 -69.15
CA VAL A 1088 9.60 -52.83 -68.47
C VAL A 1088 8.27 -52.55 -69.17
N VAL A 1089 7.17 -52.65 -68.43
CA VAL A 1089 5.82 -52.48 -68.99
C VAL A 1089 5.07 -51.41 -68.21
N ASP A 1090 4.77 -50.29 -68.85
CA ASP A 1090 3.87 -49.27 -68.30
C ASP A 1090 2.42 -49.53 -68.74
N ASP A 1091 1.46 -49.10 -67.92
CA ASP A 1091 0.02 -49.26 -68.14
C ASP A 1091 -0.40 -50.65 -68.64
N TYR A 1092 -0.01 -51.70 -67.91
CA TYR A 1092 -0.27 -53.09 -68.27
C TYR A 1092 -1.74 -53.41 -68.53
N ASP A 1093 -2.67 -52.72 -67.87
CA ASP A 1093 -4.09 -52.86 -68.13
C ASP A 1093 -4.43 -52.61 -69.61
N LEU A 1094 -3.82 -51.61 -70.25
CA LEU A 1094 -4.02 -51.32 -71.69
C LEU A 1094 -3.38 -52.37 -72.60
N VAL A 1095 -2.28 -52.99 -72.16
CA VAL A 1095 -1.56 -54.02 -72.92
C VAL A 1095 -2.29 -55.37 -72.84
N SER A 1096 -2.79 -55.72 -71.66
CA SER A 1096 -3.49 -56.99 -71.41
C SER A 1096 -4.86 -57.07 -72.09
N GLU A 1097 -5.53 -55.93 -72.27
CA GLU A 1097 -6.85 -55.81 -72.91
C GLU A 1097 -6.77 -55.56 -74.43
N ALA A 1098 -5.58 -55.61 -75.03
CA ALA A 1098 -5.38 -55.32 -76.44
C ALA A 1098 -6.10 -56.31 -77.38
N ALA A 1099 -6.50 -55.81 -78.56
CA ALA A 1099 -7.07 -56.65 -79.62
C ALA A 1099 -6.04 -57.73 -80.05
N GLY A 1100 -6.43 -59.01 -79.91
CA GLY A 1100 -5.55 -60.16 -80.16
C GLY A 1100 -4.93 -60.80 -78.91
N GLY A 1101 -5.36 -60.39 -77.71
CA GLY A 1101 -4.95 -61.01 -76.44
C GLY A 1101 -3.61 -60.51 -75.92
N ASN A 1102 -3.34 -60.82 -74.65
CA ASN A 1102 -2.20 -60.33 -73.90
C ASN A 1102 -0.85 -60.80 -74.52
N PRO A 1103 -0.02 -59.90 -75.05
CA PRO A 1103 1.22 -60.26 -75.73
C PRO A 1103 2.31 -60.79 -74.79
N LEU A 1104 2.21 -60.56 -73.46
CA LEU A 1104 3.19 -61.06 -72.49
C LEU A 1104 3.04 -62.56 -72.19
N VAL A 1105 1.94 -63.19 -72.59
CA VAL A 1105 1.68 -64.62 -72.32
C VAL A 1105 2.79 -65.52 -72.87
N VAL A 1106 3.48 -65.13 -73.94
CA VAL A 1106 4.61 -65.88 -74.53
C VAL A 1106 5.80 -66.05 -73.57
N LEU A 1107 5.89 -65.23 -72.53
CA LEU A 1107 6.92 -65.28 -71.49
C LEU A 1107 6.48 -66.02 -70.23
N ALA A 1108 5.20 -66.37 -70.08
CA ALA A 1108 4.65 -66.92 -68.84
C ALA A 1108 5.35 -68.22 -68.41
N ASP A 1109 5.72 -69.09 -69.36
CA ASP A 1109 6.43 -70.34 -69.11
C ASP A 1109 7.94 -70.15 -68.82
N LEU A 1110 8.49 -68.96 -69.12
CA LEU A 1110 9.88 -68.61 -68.86
C LEU A 1110 10.08 -67.93 -67.50
N LEU A 1111 9.01 -67.37 -66.90
CA LEU A 1111 9.08 -66.69 -65.60
C LEU A 1111 9.67 -67.57 -64.48
N PRO A 1112 9.34 -68.87 -64.34
CA PRO A 1112 9.96 -69.72 -63.32
C PRO A 1112 11.48 -69.87 -63.48
N HIS A 1113 11.99 -69.70 -64.69
CA HIS A 1113 13.41 -69.83 -65.04
C HIS A 1113 14.11 -68.46 -65.17
N ALA A 1114 13.43 -67.37 -64.82
CA ALA A 1114 13.89 -66.01 -65.05
C ALA A 1114 15.28 -65.72 -64.47
N GLY A 1115 15.56 -66.25 -63.27
CA GLY A 1115 16.87 -66.14 -62.62
C GLY A 1115 17.99 -66.86 -63.35
N ASP A 1116 17.72 -67.92 -64.11
CA ASP A 1116 18.73 -68.70 -64.86
C ASP A 1116 19.03 -68.08 -66.22
N VAL A 1117 18.01 -67.55 -66.90
CA VAL A 1117 18.12 -66.94 -68.24
C VAL A 1117 18.43 -65.43 -68.21
N GLY A 1118 18.45 -64.83 -67.01
CA GLY A 1118 18.71 -63.41 -66.80
C GLY A 1118 17.57 -62.51 -67.26
N LEU A 1119 16.32 -62.92 -67.01
CA LEU A 1119 15.11 -62.13 -67.27
C LEU A 1119 14.66 -61.42 -65.98
N HIS A 1120 14.41 -60.12 -66.08
CA HIS A 1120 13.76 -59.32 -65.04
C HIS A 1120 12.49 -58.69 -65.60
N VAL A 1121 11.43 -58.61 -64.79
CA VAL A 1121 10.13 -58.09 -65.23
C VAL A 1121 9.66 -57.02 -64.26
N VAL A 1122 9.47 -55.80 -64.75
CA VAL A 1122 8.95 -54.67 -63.99
C VAL A 1122 7.69 -54.17 -64.67
N LEU A 1123 6.56 -54.29 -63.99
CA LEU A 1123 5.24 -54.08 -64.59
C LEU A 1123 4.44 -53.11 -63.73
N ALA A 1124 3.96 -52.04 -64.34
CA ALA A 1124 3.04 -51.08 -63.71
C ALA A 1124 1.62 -51.26 -64.23
N ARG A 1125 0.65 -51.25 -63.31
CA ARG A 1125 -0.78 -51.35 -63.62
C ARG A 1125 -1.58 -50.36 -62.78
N ARG A 1126 -2.71 -49.89 -63.31
CA ARG A 1126 -3.70 -49.18 -62.50
C ARG A 1126 -4.24 -50.06 -61.36
N SER A 1127 -4.59 -49.50 -60.19
CA SER A 1127 -5.19 -50.26 -59.08
C SER A 1127 -6.62 -50.76 -59.40
N GLY A 1128 -7.38 -49.98 -60.17
CA GLY A 1128 -8.74 -50.32 -60.57
C GLY A 1128 -8.83 -51.71 -61.21
N GLY A 1129 -9.66 -52.58 -60.62
CA GLY A 1129 -9.83 -53.95 -61.09
C GLY A 1129 -8.62 -54.88 -60.89
N ALA A 1130 -7.59 -54.47 -60.16
CA ALA A 1130 -6.36 -55.27 -59.98
C ALA A 1130 -6.61 -56.62 -59.31
N ALA A 1131 -7.50 -56.67 -58.32
CA ALA A 1131 -7.88 -57.93 -57.67
C ALA A 1131 -8.41 -58.99 -58.67
N ARG A 1132 -9.15 -58.57 -59.70
CA ARG A 1132 -9.63 -59.46 -60.78
C ARG A 1132 -8.52 -59.78 -61.78
N ALA A 1133 -7.68 -58.81 -62.09
CA ALA A 1133 -6.55 -59.01 -63.01
C ALA A 1133 -5.48 -59.96 -62.45
N MET A 1134 -5.43 -60.23 -61.14
CA MET A 1134 -4.54 -61.26 -60.59
C MET A 1134 -4.85 -62.69 -61.07
N PHE A 1135 -5.98 -62.92 -61.72
CA PHE A 1135 -6.31 -64.18 -62.41
C PHE A 1135 -5.77 -64.25 -63.85
N ASP A 1136 -5.20 -63.16 -64.37
CA ASP A 1136 -4.47 -63.16 -65.64
C ASP A 1136 -3.25 -64.09 -65.55
N PRO A 1137 -2.94 -64.90 -66.59
CA PRO A 1137 -1.87 -65.89 -66.54
C PRO A 1137 -0.48 -65.33 -66.20
N VAL A 1138 -0.17 -64.08 -66.60
CA VAL A 1138 1.13 -63.46 -66.35
C VAL A 1138 1.18 -62.93 -64.91
N LEU A 1139 0.18 -62.14 -64.49
CA LEU A 1139 0.13 -61.59 -63.13
C LEU A 1139 -0.01 -62.68 -62.06
N GLY A 1140 -0.80 -63.71 -62.34
CA GLY A 1140 -0.96 -64.88 -61.47
C GLY A 1140 0.37 -65.61 -61.26
N ARG A 1141 1.13 -65.86 -62.33
CA ARG A 1141 2.47 -66.47 -62.25
C ARG A 1141 3.46 -65.60 -61.48
N LEU A 1142 3.49 -64.29 -61.73
CA LEU A 1142 4.36 -63.37 -60.99
C LEU A 1142 4.07 -63.39 -59.48
N ARG A 1143 2.79 -63.40 -59.10
CA ARG A 1143 2.38 -63.52 -57.69
C ARG A 1143 2.79 -64.87 -57.09
N ASP A 1144 2.56 -65.97 -57.79
CA ASP A 1144 2.86 -67.32 -57.31
C ASP A 1144 4.38 -67.56 -57.15
N LEU A 1145 5.20 -66.92 -57.99
CA LEU A 1145 6.66 -66.90 -57.88
C LEU A 1145 7.18 -65.98 -56.77
N GLY A 1146 6.30 -65.20 -56.15
CA GLY A 1146 6.64 -64.29 -55.06
C GLY A 1146 7.36 -63.03 -55.54
N ALA A 1147 6.91 -62.43 -56.65
CA ALA A 1147 7.39 -61.12 -57.10
C ALA A 1147 7.27 -60.07 -56.00
N MET A 1148 8.15 -59.07 -56.03
CA MET A 1148 8.03 -57.88 -55.18
C MET A 1148 6.79 -57.09 -55.59
N GLY A 1149 6.10 -56.50 -54.62
CA GLY A 1149 4.94 -55.65 -54.85
C GLY A 1149 5.20 -54.23 -54.37
N LEU A 1150 4.93 -53.22 -55.19
CA LEU A 1150 4.89 -51.82 -54.76
C LEU A 1150 3.45 -51.31 -54.88
N VAL A 1151 2.77 -51.20 -53.74
CA VAL A 1151 1.39 -50.69 -53.68
C VAL A 1151 1.43 -49.20 -53.36
N MET A 1152 1.18 -48.36 -54.36
CA MET A 1152 1.14 -46.90 -54.25
C MET A 1152 -0.29 -46.42 -53.91
N SER A 1153 -0.50 -45.11 -53.93
CA SER A 1153 -1.80 -44.46 -53.70
C SER A 1153 -2.95 -45.14 -54.49
N ALA A 1154 -3.93 -45.68 -53.76
CA ALA A 1154 -5.14 -46.30 -54.30
C ALA A 1154 -6.30 -46.22 -53.28
N ARG A 1155 -7.53 -46.51 -53.71
CA ARG A 1155 -8.71 -46.38 -52.83
C ARG A 1155 -8.87 -47.61 -51.93
N PRO A 1156 -9.25 -47.47 -50.65
CA PRO A 1156 -9.47 -48.60 -49.75
C PRO A 1156 -10.53 -49.61 -50.26
N ASP A 1157 -11.47 -49.14 -51.08
CA ASP A 1157 -12.52 -49.95 -51.71
C ASP A 1157 -11.98 -50.99 -52.71
N ASP A 1158 -10.75 -50.84 -53.19
CA ASP A 1158 -10.10 -51.77 -54.12
C ASP A 1158 -9.75 -53.13 -53.45
N GLY A 1159 -9.86 -53.23 -52.12
CA GLY A 1159 -9.52 -54.42 -51.34
C GLY A 1159 -8.01 -54.67 -51.22
N PRO A 1160 -7.57 -55.79 -50.63
CA PRO A 1160 -6.15 -56.14 -50.58
C PRO A 1160 -5.64 -56.45 -51.99
N LEU A 1161 -4.75 -55.61 -52.50
CA LEU A 1161 -4.26 -55.68 -53.88
C LEU A 1161 -3.08 -56.64 -54.04
N PHE A 1162 -2.18 -56.67 -53.07
CA PHE A 1162 -1.00 -57.52 -53.03
C PHE A 1162 -0.65 -57.79 -51.56
N GLY A 1163 -0.47 -59.05 -51.17
CA GLY A 1163 -0.33 -59.43 -49.76
C GLY A 1163 -1.62 -59.19 -48.94
N SER A 1164 -1.47 -58.89 -47.65
CA SER A 1164 -2.58 -58.56 -46.72
C SER A 1164 -2.86 -57.05 -46.62
N LEU A 1165 -2.08 -56.22 -47.30
CA LEU A 1165 -2.15 -54.76 -47.22
C LEU A 1165 -3.40 -54.21 -47.92
N ARG A 1166 -4.19 -53.41 -47.21
CA ARG A 1166 -5.23 -52.57 -47.83
C ARG A 1166 -4.64 -51.22 -48.25
N PRO A 1167 -4.79 -50.80 -49.52
CA PRO A 1167 -4.25 -49.54 -49.98
C PRO A 1167 -4.98 -48.35 -49.35
N THR A 1168 -4.26 -47.24 -49.20
CA THR A 1168 -4.78 -45.95 -48.77
C THR A 1168 -4.36 -44.85 -49.75
N PRO A 1169 -5.05 -43.69 -49.77
CA PRO A 1169 -4.58 -42.54 -50.52
C PRO A 1169 -3.25 -42.05 -49.95
N GLN A 1170 -2.25 -41.88 -50.81
CA GLN A 1170 -0.90 -41.42 -50.49
C GLN A 1170 -0.44 -40.29 -51.43
N LEU A 1171 0.62 -39.58 -51.03
CA LEU A 1171 1.30 -38.60 -51.87
C LEU A 1171 1.92 -39.27 -53.12
N PRO A 1172 2.09 -38.55 -54.23
CA PRO A 1172 2.79 -39.07 -55.40
C PRO A 1172 4.20 -39.58 -55.06
N GLY A 1173 4.56 -40.74 -55.60
CA GLY A 1173 5.84 -41.42 -55.33
C GLY A 1173 5.86 -42.22 -54.02
N ARG A 1174 4.87 -42.07 -53.15
CA ARG A 1174 4.78 -42.86 -51.91
C ARG A 1174 4.06 -44.19 -52.17
N GLY A 1175 4.62 -45.28 -51.64
CA GLY A 1175 4.04 -46.60 -51.74
C GLY A 1175 4.61 -47.58 -50.72
N THR A 1176 3.91 -48.68 -50.50
CA THR A 1176 4.37 -49.76 -49.60
C THR A 1176 5.02 -50.85 -50.44
N LEU A 1177 6.31 -51.09 -50.18
CA LEU A 1177 7.12 -52.14 -50.77
C LEU A 1177 6.95 -53.43 -49.97
N ILE A 1178 6.41 -54.45 -50.63
CA ILE A 1178 6.12 -55.79 -50.10
C ILE A 1178 7.13 -56.75 -50.69
N ARG A 1179 7.87 -57.45 -49.82
CA ARG A 1179 8.95 -58.36 -50.18
C ARG A 1179 8.79 -59.69 -49.44
N ARG A 1180 9.16 -60.79 -50.08
CA ARG A 1180 9.09 -62.10 -49.44
C ARG A 1180 10.13 -62.22 -48.32
N GLY A 1181 9.69 -62.58 -47.12
CA GLY A 1181 10.57 -62.82 -45.96
C GLY A 1181 11.09 -61.56 -45.26
N LEU A 1182 10.69 -60.37 -45.72
CA LEU A 1182 10.97 -59.08 -45.10
C LEU A 1182 9.63 -58.40 -44.73
N GLY A 1183 9.66 -57.45 -43.81
CA GLY A 1183 8.47 -56.67 -43.45
C GLY A 1183 8.03 -55.74 -44.58
N ASP A 1184 6.74 -55.37 -44.54
CA ASP A 1184 6.17 -54.34 -45.42
C ASP A 1184 6.81 -52.98 -45.09
N LEU A 1185 7.38 -52.31 -46.07
CA LEU A 1185 8.12 -51.06 -45.88
C LEU A 1185 7.47 -49.92 -46.67
N LEU A 1186 7.10 -48.84 -45.99
CA LEU A 1186 6.67 -47.62 -46.67
C LEU A 1186 7.91 -46.93 -47.28
N VAL A 1187 7.85 -46.57 -48.55
CA VAL A 1187 8.94 -45.95 -49.30
C VAL A 1187 8.47 -44.70 -50.04
N GLN A 1188 9.33 -43.69 -50.12
CA GLN A 1188 9.21 -42.60 -51.07
C GLN A 1188 10.14 -42.87 -52.25
N VAL A 1189 9.58 -43.17 -53.41
CA VAL A 1189 10.31 -43.49 -54.63
C VAL A 1189 11.05 -42.26 -55.15
N ALA A 1190 12.23 -42.51 -55.74
CA ALA A 1190 13.04 -41.49 -56.37
C ALA A 1190 12.31 -40.84 -57.57
N TRP A 1191 12.52 -39.54 -57.74
CA TRP A 1191 12.01 -38.75 -58.85
C TRP A 1191 13.14 -38.38 -59.81
N THR A 1192 12.81 -38.42 -61.10
CA THR A 1192 13.68 -38.02 -62.21
C THR A 1192 12.86 -37.16 -63.18
N GLU A 1193 13.51 -36.17 -63.78
CA GLU A 1193 12.87 -35.27 -64.75
C GLU A 1193 12.36 -36.08 -65.96
N PRO A 1194 11.13 -35.83 -66.44
CA PRO A 1194 10.53 -36.53 -67.58
C PRO A 1194 11.21 -36.35 -68.92
#